data_AF-A0AAX6I3Z5-F1
#
_entry.id   AF-A0AAX6I3Z5-F1
#
_cell.length_a   1.000
_cell.length_b   1.000
_cell.length_c   1.000
_cell.angle_alpha   90.00
_cell.angle_beta   90.00
_cell.angle_gamma   90.00
#
_symmetry.space_group_name_H-M   'P 1'
#
loop_
_entity.id
_entity.type
_entity.pdbx_description
1 polymer ?
#
loop_
_entity_poly.entity_id
_entity_poly.type
_entity_poly.pdbx_seq_one_letter_code
_entity_poly.pdbx_strand_id
1 'polypeptide(L)'
;MGGSQSRNGPDLSGSESEPESEVEERQEEEEEEEEDYHSPISTTSATATPSSSTRKKTLTPSSLDAIDTKLKSLKLKYSSKPPSTTNPSSNSVKLYLHVGGNSPNAKWITSDRHTSYSFVNTNTEKEEDSGDDDGDEEECSAAWFLIVGSRVRARVGPLLQLKSFPDQRRVDFVADGVWAMKFPSAEAYKKFHEEYKRCLFMNTYALEDTAENRLKVFGKDFAAWAQPESADDMMWEDAEEWLEKTPPPPPKNNKAMLEEFEEEAAEAGIQSLALGALDNSFLVSGSGIQVVKNFSHGVHGKGVSVKFSDHHSSYSTPKKALLMKAETNMLLMSPASTGKPHATGLHQLDIETGKVVTEWKFEKDGTDITMRDITNDNKGAQMDPSGSTFLGLDDNRLCQWDMRDRRGMVQNMTSAMESPVLNWTQGHQFSRGTNFQCFATTGDGSVAVGSLDGKIRLYSKTSMRMAKTAFPGLGSPITHVDVTFDGKWILGTTDTYLVLICTIFKDKDGKEKTGFSGRMGNRIAAPRLLKLTPLDSHLAGSNNKFRGGQFSWVTENGKQERHLVATVGKFSVIWDFQQVKKSKHECYQNQEGLKSCYCYKVVLKDESIVDSRFMHEKFAMSDSPEAPLVVATPMKVSSFSMSNRH
;
A
#
# COMPACT_ATOMS: atom_id res chain seq x y z
N MET A 1 -63.09 16.41 30.41
CA MET A 1 -63.66 15.05 30.61
C MET A 1 -62.48 14.12 30.70
N GLY A 2 -61.95 13.78 31.88
CA GLY A 2 -62.53 12.88 32.88
C GLY A 2 -61.94 11.49 32.60
N GLY A 3 -61.11 10.86 33.43
CA GLY A 3 -60.48 11.23 34.68
C GLY A 3 -59.62 10.06 35.17
N SER A 4 -58.80 10.35 36.20
CA SER A 4 -58.53 9.50 37.37
C SER A 4 -57.77 8.16 37.19
N GLN A 5 -56.76 7.80 38.00
CA GLN A 5 -56.26 8.37 39.25
C GLN A 5 -54.99 7.61 39.72
N SER A 6 -54.04 8.35 40.31
CA SER A 6 -53.39 8.10 41.62
C SER A 6 -52.47 6.86 41.83
N ARG A 7 -51.38 6.92 42.61
CA ARG A 7 -50.90 7.90 43.61
C ARG A 7 -49.45 7.57 44.04
N ASN A 8 -48.66 8.63 44.26
CA ASN A 8 -47.69 8.92 45.35
C ASN A 8 -46.82 7.76 45.90
N GLY A 9 -45.47 7.83 45.91
CA GLY A 9 -44.60 8.82 46.60
C GLY A 9 -44.51 8.51 48.11
N PRO A 10 -43.38 8.68 48.84
CA PRO A 10 -42.34 9.69 48.61
C PRO A 10 -40.86 9.25 48.88
N ASP A 11 -39.95 10.19 48.59
CA ASP A 11 -38.54 10.26 49.00
C ASP A 11 -38.32 10.10 50.50
N LEU A 12 -37.11 9.68 50.91
CA LEU A 12 -36.30 10.32 51.97
C LEU A 12 -34.84 9.80 51.99
N SER A 13 -33.98 10.69 52.46
CA SER A 13 -32.51 10.79 52.46
C SER A 13 -31.73 9.91 53.46
N GLY A 14 -30.41 9.79 53.24
CA GLY A 14 -29.37 9.52 54.26
C GLY A 14 -28.35 8.48 53.79
N SER A 15 -27.14 8.84 53.32
CA SER A 15 -25.90 9.01 54.12
C SER A 15 -25.58 7.81 55.00
N GLU A 16 -24.52 7.04 54.66
CA GLU A 16 -23.41 6.67 55.57
C GLU A 16 -22.41 5.69 54.92
N SER A 17 -21.14 6.13 54.92
CA SER A 17 -19.86 5.43 55.17
C SER A 17 -19.57 3.99 54.70
N GLU A 18 -18.35 3.85 54.18
CA GLU A 18 -17.60 2.60 53.92
C GLU A 18 -17.43 1.70 55.17
N PRO A 19 -17.04 0.42 54.98
CA PRO A 19 -15.62 0.14 55.14
C PRO A 19 -15.01 -0.86 54.13
N GLU A 20 -13.70 -0.70 53.98
CA GLU A 20 -12.72 -1.66 53.46
C GLU A 20 -12.95 -3.10 53.99
N SER A 21 -12.71 -4.09 53.13
CA SER A 21 -12.26 -5.42 53.57
C SER A 21 -11.32 -6.00 52.53
N GLU A 22 -10.04 -5.98 52.90
CA GLU A 22 -8.98 -6.83 52.38
C GLU A 22 -9.29 -8.29 52.74
N VAL A 23 -9.15 -9.21 51.78
CA VAL A 23 -8.86 -10.62 52.05
C VAL A 23 -7.83 -11.09 51.02
N GLU A 24 -6.61 -11.27 51.51
CA GLU A 24 -5.55 -12.07 50.92
C GLU A 24 -5.96 -13.55 50.96
N GLU A 25 -5.79 -14.30 49.87
CA GLU A 25 -5.45 -15.73 49.97
C GLU A 25 -4.42 -16.11 48.91
N ARG A 26 -3.38 -16.76 49.42
CA ARG A 26 -2.17 -17.31 48.80
C ARG A 26 -2.47 -18.71 48.24
N GLN A 27 -1.70 -19.11 47.23
CA GLN A 27 -1.34 -20.49 46.86
C GLN A 27 -0.53 -20.42 45.56
N GLU A 28 0.52 -21.17 45.28
CA GLU A 28 1.54 -21.90 46.03
C GLU A 28 2.56 -22.27 44.93
N GLU A 29 3.85 -22.14 45.23
CA GLU A 29 4.96 -22.54 44.37
C GLU A 29 5.22 -24.04 44.58
N GLU A 30 5.39 -24.80 43.49
CA GLU A 30 6.05 -26.11 43.53
C GLU A 30 7.09 -26.19 42.41
N GLU A 31 8.35 -26.21 42.83
CA GLU A 31 9.52 -26.73 42.12
C GLU A 31 9.55 -28.25 42.33
N GLU A 32 9.87 -29.06 41.33
CA GLU A 32 10.57 -30.34 41.52
C GLU A 32 11.47 -30.68 40.32
N GLU A 33 12.53 -31.42 40.66
CA GLU A 33 13.84 -31.55 40.04
C GLU A 33 13.97 -32.65 38.97
N GLU A 34 15.17 -32.67 38.38
CA GLU A 34 15.74 -33.67 37.47
C GLU A 34 15.77 -35.10 38.02
N GLU A 35 15.69 -36.12 37.13
CA GLU A 35 16.51 -37.33 37.29
C GLU A 35 17.01 -37.88 35.95
N ASP A 36 18.30 -38.19 35.99
CA ASP A 36 19.23 -38.75 35.01
C ASP A 36 19.10 -40.29 34.93
N TYR A 37 19.26 -40.90 33.76
CA TYR A 37 19.55 -42.35 33.66
C TYR A 37 20.50 -42.69 32.50
N HIS A 38 21.65 -43.21 32.92
CA HIS A 38 22.73 -43.85 32.17
C HIS A 38 22.32 -45.04 31.27
N SER A 39 23.10 -45.25 30.19
CA SER A 39 23.22 -46.50 29.40
C SER A 39 23.82 -47.67 30.21
N PRO A 40 23.74 -48.95 29.77
CA PRO A 40 24.83 -49.49 28.93
C PRO A 40 24.52 -50.72 27.99
N ILE A 41 25.24 -50.76 26.85
CA ILE A 41 26.07 -51.85 26.26
C ILE A 41 25.52 -53.29 26.03
N SER A 42 25.44 -53.62 24.73
CA SER A 42 26.02 -54.74 23.93
C SER A 42 25.68 -56.24 24.12
N THR A 43 25.95 -56.94 23.00
CA THR A 43 26.17 -58.38 22.74
C THR A 43 24.90 -59.14 22.27
N THR A 44 24.88 -59.98 21.22
CA THR A 44 25.86 -60.97 20.72
C THR A 44 25.60 -61.38 19.24
N SER A 45 26.70 -61.54 18.49
CA SER A 45 27.11 -62.63 17.56
C SER A 45 26.23 -63.24 16.44
N ALA A 46 26.82 -63.23 15.23
CA ALA A 46 27.11 -64.35 14.29
C ALA A 46 25.92 -65.06 13.55
N THR A 47 25.97 -65.52 12.28
CA THR A 47 27.05 -66.14 11.48
C THR A 47 26.64 -66.33 9.99
N ALA A 48 27.62 -66.28 9.06
CA ALA A 48 27.84 -67.09 7.83
C ALA A 48 26.91 -67.08 6.56
N THR A 49 27.38 -66.42 5.47
CA THR A 49 27.86 -66.88 4.11
C THR A 49 27.23 -68.09 3.34
N PRO A 50 27.54 -68.39 2.03
CA PRO A 50 28.30 -67.69 0.94
C PRO A 50 27.74 -67.79 -0.52
N SER A 51 28.45 -67.15 -1.48
CA SER A 51 28.80 -67.56 -2.90
C SER A 51 28.62 -66.40 -3.91
N SER A 52 29.40 -66.14 -4.98
CA SER A 52 30.58 -66.75 -5.63
C SER A 52 31.34 -65.74 -6.53
N SER A 53 32.65 -65.98 -6.71
CA SER A 53 33.63 -65.63 -7.81
C SER A 53 33.40 -64.46 -8.79
N THR A 54 34.39 -63.59 -9.09
CA THR A 54 35.57 -63.89 -9.96
C THR A 54 36.66 -62.78 -9.87
N ARG A 55 37.95 -63.17 -9.95
CA ARG A 55 39.20 -62.38 -9.70
C ARG A 55 39.79 -61.64 -10.91
N LYS A 56 40.52 -60.53 -10.62
CA LYS A 56 41.90 -60.10 -11.03
C LYS A 56 41.93 -58.56 -11.06
N LYS A 57 42.89 -57.76 -10.56
CA LYS A 57 44.31 -57.91 -10.17
C LYS A 57 44.61 -56.79 -9.16
N THR A 58 45.25 -57.11 -8.04
CA THR A 58 45.67 -56.20 -6.96
C THR A 58 47.06 -55.59 -7.24
N LEU A 59 47.20 -54.29 -6.99
CA LEU A 59 48.47 -53.61 -6.71
C LEU A 59 48.44 -53.20 -5.22
N THR A 60 49.54 -53.39 -4.52
CA THR A 60 49.71 -53.24 -3.06
C THR A 60 49.82 -51.77 -2.61
N PRO A 61 49.59 -51.46 -1.31
CA PRO A 61 49.42 -50.09 -0.80
C PRO A 61 50.73 -49.31 -0.56
N SER A 62 51.90 -49.84 -0.93
CA SER A 62 53.20 -49.26 -0.57
C SER A 62 53.81 -48.31 -1.61
N SER A 63 53.04 -47.89 -2.63
CA SER A 63 53.56 -47.06 -3.73
C SER A 63 53.07 -45.60 -3.76
N LEU A 64 52.11 -45.22 -2.91
CA LEU A 64 51.62 -43.83 -2.84
C LEU A 64 52.39 -42.99 -1.80
N ASP A 65 52.73 -43.58 -0.65
CA ASP A 65 53.52 -42.91 0.39
C ASP A 65 54.96 -42.60 -0.05
N ALA A 66 55.51 -43.43 -0.95
CA ALA A 66 56.84 -43.24 -1.53
C ALA A 66 56.90 -42.10 -2.57
N ILE A 67 55.74 -41.74 -3.16
CA ILE A 67 55.62 -40.61 -4.10
C ILE A 67 55.40 -39.32 -3.31
N ASP A 68 54.63 -39.36 -2.22
CA ASP A 68 54.37 -38.21 -1.35
C ASP A 68 55.63 -37.75 -0.59
N THR A 69 56.50 -38.69 -0.18
CA THR A 69 57.82 -38.35 0.41
C THR A 69 58.82 -37.78 -0.60
N LYS A 70 58.72 -38.14 -1.89
CA LYS A 70 59.56 -37.57 -2.96
C LYS A 70 59.11 -36.18 -3.43
N LEU A 71 57.81 -35.87 -3.32
CA LEU A 71 57.28 -34.53 -3.59
C LEU A 71 57.61 -33.54 -2.48
N LYS A 72 57.63 -34.00 -1.22
CA LYS A 72 57.99 -33.18 -0.04
C LYS A 72 59.49 -32.82 0.04
N SER A 73 60.38 -33.50 -0.68
CA SER A 73 61.83 -33.27 -0.64
C SER A 73 62.36 -32.28 -1.68
N LEU A 74 61.54 -31.82 -2.63
CA LEU A 74 61.92 -30.81 -3.62
C LEU A 74 61.69 -29.39 -3.10
N LYS A 75 62.61 -28.90 -2.27
CA LYS A 75 62.70 -27.46 -1.90
C LYS A 75 63.31 -26.65 -3.05
N LEU A 76 62.49 -26.18 -3.99
CA LEU A 76 62.87 -25.06 -4.86
C LEU A 76 62.66 -23.74 -4.10
N LYS A 77 63.77 -23.12 -3.68
CA LYS A 77 63.79 -21.72 -3.22
C LYS A 77 63.71 -20.80 -4.43
N TYR A 78 62.53 -20.25 -4.75
CA TYR A 78 62.39 -18.90 -5.29
C TYR A 78 60.98 -18.36 -4.96
N SER A 79 60.98 -17.11 -4.50
CA SER A 79 59.87 -16.35 -3.91
C SER A 79 58.60 -16.31 -4.76
N SER A 80 57.48 -16.81 -4.21
CA SER A 80 56.14 -16.29 -4.48
C SER A 80 55.25 -16.62 -3.29
N LYS A 81 54.61 -15.60 -2.70
CA LYS A 81 53.64 -15.78 -1.62
C LYS A 81 52.51 -16.70 -2.13
N PRO A 82 52.10 -17.74 -1.39
CA PRO A 82 50.97 -18.56 -1.79
C PRO A 82 49.69 -17.71 -1.78
N PRO A 83 48.76 -17.89 -2.74
CA PRO A 83 47.44 -17.33 -2.58
C PRO A 83 46.86 -17.95 -1.31
N SER A 84 46.57 -17.11 -0.32
CA SER A 84 45.78 -17.51 0.83
C SER A 84 44.54 -18.23 0.29
N THR A 85 44.39 -19.51 0.63
CA THR A 85 43.09 -20.17 0.68
C THR A 85 42.28 -19.43 1.73
N THR A 86 41.73 -18.29 1.34
CA THR A 86 40.61 -17.67 2.02
C THR A 86 39.51 -18.72 2.01
N ASN A 87 39.11 -19.19 3.18
CA ASN A 87 37.75 -19.68 3.37
C ASN A 87 36.83 -18.78 2.55
N PRO A 88 35.96 -19.30 1.66
CA PRO A 88 35.04 -18.43 0.96
C PRO A 88 34.34 -17.59 2.03
N SER A 89 34.51 -16.28 1.94
CA SER A 89 33.89 -15.33 2.88
C SER A 89 32.45 -15.78 3.07
N SER A 90 31.96 -15.86 4.33
CA SER A 90 30.65 -16.43 4.64
C SER A 90 29.47 -15.81 3.85
N ASN A 91 29.70 -14.66 3.22
CA ASN A 91 28.75 -13.91 2.41
C ASN A 91 29.04 -13.97 0.88
N SER A 92 29.69 -15.03 0.38
CA SER A 92 30.01 -15.16 -1.05
C SER A 92 28.76 -15.35 -1.93
N VAL A 93 28.70 -14.68 -3.08
CA VAL A 93 27.56 -14.66 -4.01
C VAL A 93 28.00 -14.50 -5.47
N LYS A 94 27.10 -14.85 -6.40
CA LYS A 94 27.21 -14.52 -7.82
C LYS A 94 26.29 -13.34 -8.14
N LEU A 95 26.82 -12.33 -8.84
CA LEU A 95 26.08 -11.12 -9.19
C LEU A 95 25.82 -11.07 -10.69
N TYR A 96 24.57 -10.78 -11.05
CA TYR A 96 24.11 -10.63 -12.42
C TYR A 96 23.45 -9.27 -12.61
N LEU A 97 23.64 -8.68 -13.79
CA LEU A 97 22.98 -7.46 -14.23
C LEU A 97 21.96 -7.82 -15.30
N HIS A 98 20.76 -7.26 -15.21
CA HIS A 98 19.77 -7.34 -16.25
C HIS A 98 20.04 -6.31 -17.34
N VAL A 99 20.07 -6.72 -18.60
CA VAL A 99 20.24 -5.84 -19.75
C VAL A 99 19.14 -6.07 -20.77
N GLY A 100 18.79 -5.03 -21.53
CA GLY A 100 17.80 -5.11 -22.61
C GLY A 100 16.34 -4.87 -22.19
N GLY A 101 16.07 -4.48 -20.94
CA GLY A 101 14.73 -4.09 -20.48
C GLY A 101 13.66 -5.17 -20.77
N ASN A 102 12.51 -4.77 -21.32
CA ASN A 102 11.46 -5.72 -21.75
C ASN A 102 11.57 -6.12 -23.23
N SER A 103 12.73 -5.92 -23.87
CA SER A 103 12.92 -6.29 -25.29
C SER A 103 13.14 -7.79 -25.47
N PRO A 104 12.98 -8.34 -26.69
CA PRO A 104 13.33 -9.73 -26.99
C PRO A 104 14.80 -10.10 -26.71
N ASN A 105 15.67 -9.09 -26.61
CA ASN A 105 17.09 -9.25 -26.31
C ASN A 105 17.39 -9.19 -24.79
N ALA A 106 16.35 -9.11 -23.95
CA ALA A 106 16.47 -9.06 -22.51
C ALA A 106 17.15 -10.31 -21.96
N LYS A 107 18.18 -10.11 -21.13
CA LYS A 107 18.92 -11.22 -20.52
C LYS A 107 19.65 -10.80 -19.25
N TRP A 108 19.91 -11.80 -18.41
CA TRP A 108 20.83 -11.68 -17.29
C TRP A 108 22.26 -11.92 -17.77
N ILE A 109 23.15 -10.95 -17.59
CA ILE A 109 24.58 -11.09 -17.82
C ILE A 109 25.30 -11.26 -16.48
N THR A 110 26.29 -12.13 -16.42
CA THR A 110 27.13 -12.27 -15.22
C THR A 110 28.01 -11.03 -15.10
N SER A 111 27.83 -10.26 -14.03
CA SER A 111 28.73 -9.15 -13.67
C SER A 111 29.95 -9.70 -12.96
N ASP A 112 29.74 -10.45 -11.88
CA ASP A 112 30.81 -10.96 -11.03
C ASP A 112 30.53 -12.43 -10.66
N ARG A 113 31.49 -13.30 -11.01
CA ARG A 113 31.38 -14.75 -10.74
C ARG A 113 31.64 -15.11 -9.29
N HIS A 114 32.42 -14.30 -8.58
CA HIS A 114 32.75 -14.48 -7.18
C HIS A 114 32.86 -13.08 -6.57
N THR A 115 31.85 -12.69 -5.80
CA THR A 115 31.84 -11.46 -5.01
C THR A 115 31.24 -11.77 -3.64
N SER A 116 31.21 -10.79 -2.74
CA SER A 116 30.58 -10.89 -1.43
C SER A 116 29.62 -9.73 -1.21
N TYR A 117 28.63 -9.94 -0.34
CA TYR A 117 27.78 -8.87 0.17
C TYR A 117 28.14 -8.52 1.62
N SER A 118 27.82 -7.29 2.01
CA SER A 118 27.82 -6.83 3.40
C SER A 118 26.71 -5.81 3.62
N PHE A 119 26.25 -5.72 4.86
CA PHE A 119 25.40 -4.62 5.31
C PHE A 119 26.25 -3.67 6.15
N VAL A 120 26.30 -2.40 5.75
CA VAL A 120 27.13 -1.38 6.40
C VAL A 120 26.24 -0.25 6.90
N ASN A 121 26.53 0.27 8.08
CA ASN A 121 25.85 1.42 8.65
C ASN A 121 26.73 2.67 8.48
N THR A 122 26.12 3.80 8.13
CA THR A 122 26.83 5.09 7.94
C THR A 122 27.61 5.56 9.17
N ASN A 123 27.21 5.17 10.38
CA ASN A 123 27.98 5.50 11.59
C ASN A 123 29.29 4.71 11.69
N THR A 124 29.33 3.48 11.18
CA THR A 124 30.53 2.64 11.21
C THR A 124 31.61 3.15 10.25
N GLU A 125 31.21 3.90 9.21
CA GLU A 125 32.14 4.52 8.25
C GLU A 125 32.76 5.82 8.81
N LYS A 126 32.09 6.54 9.70
CA LYS A 126 32.62 7.76 10.33
C LYS A 126 33.72 7.49 11.37
N GLU A 127 33.77 6.28 11.94
CA GLU A 127 34.82 5.89 12.89
C GLU A 127 36.15 5.54 12.21
N GLU A 128 36.17 5.30 10.90
CA GLU A 128 37.40 4.99 10.15
C GLU A 128 38.04 6.20 9.45
N ASP A 129 37.36 7.35 9.39
CA ASP A 129 37.81 8.55 8.63
C ASP A 129 37.78 9.87 9.43
N SER A 130 37.89 9.82 10.77
CA SER A 130 37.97 11.02 11.61
C SER A 130 39.40 11.57 11.70
N GLY A 131 39.79 12.28 10.63
CA GLY A 131 40.62 13.48 10.74
C GLY A 131 39.71 14.70 10.75
N ASP A 132 39.76 15.48 11.83
CA ASP A 132 39.08 16.75 12.11
C ASP A 132 38.45 17.49 10.91
N ASP A 133 37.12 17.62 10.90
CA ASP A 133 36.46 18.81 10.34
C ASP A 133 35.10 19.04 11.04
N ASP A 134 35.04 20.13 11.81
CA ASP A 134 33.85 20.63 12.50
C ASP A 134 32.91 21.30 11.49
N GLY A 135 31.73 20.72 11.26
CA GLY A 135 30.70 21.31 10.39
C GLY A 135 29.30 20.79 10.69
N ASP A 136 28.49 21.63 11.33
CA ASP A 136 27.03 21.64 11.48
C ASP A 136 26.29 20.30 11.28
N GLU A 137 26.03 19.63 12.40
CA GLU A 137 25.30 18.37 12.49
C GLU A 137 23.81 18.53 12.14
N GLU A 138 23.46 18.30 10.87
CA GLU A 138 22.18 17.64 10.59
C GLU A 138 22.32 16.18 11.06
N GLU A 139 21.55 15.82 12.09
CA GLU A 139 21.49 14.51 12.73
C GLU A 139 21.13 13.41 11.71
N CYS A 140 22.12 12.97 10.93
CA CYS A 140 21.97 11.99 9.87
C CYS A 140 21.74 10.63 10.53
N SER A 141 20.47 10.27 10.73
CA SER A 141 20.10 9.00 11.35
C SER A 141 20.84 7.83 10.67
N ALA A 142 21.54 7.06 11.49
CA ALA A 142 22.37 5.92 11.08
C ALA A 142 21.61 5.01 10.11
N ALA A 143 22.04 4.91 8.86
CA ALA A 143 21.32 4.20 7.81
C ALA A 143 22.12 2.99 7.31
N TRP A 144 21.45 1.85 7.19
CA TRP A 144 21.99 0.61 6.65
C TRP A 144 21.95 0.58 5.13
N PHE A 145 23.06 0.17 4.52
CA PHE A 145 23.26 0.00 3.09
C PHE A 145 23.65 -1.45 2.78
N LEU A 146 23.10 -1.99 1.70
CA LEU A 146 23.57 -3.23 1.08
C LEU A 146 24.71 -2.89 0.13
N ILE A 147 25.89 -3.48 0.37
CA ILE A 147 27.05 -3.40 -0.50
C ILE A 147 27.27 -4.78 -1.13
N VAL A 148 27.47 -4.84 -2.45
CA VAL A 148 27.82 -6.08 -3.17
C VAL A 148 29.03 -5.82 -4.07
N GLY A 149 30.18 -6.35 -3.66
CA GLY A 149 31.47 -6.05 -4.27
C GLY A 149 31.70 -4.54 -4.39
N SER A 150 32.24 -4.11 -5.55
CA SER A 150 32.40 -2.69 -5.89
C SER A 150 31.30 -2.13 -6.80
N ARG A 151 30.26 -2.93 -7.09
CA ARG A 151 29.25 -2.62 -8.12
C ARG A 151 27.97 -2.02 -7.55
N VAL A 152 27.59 -2.44 -6.35
CA VAL A 152 26.31 -2.09 -5.73
C VAL A 152 26.58 -1.46 -4.38
N ARG A 153 26.01 -0.28 -4.17
CA ARG A 153 25.78 0.34 -2.86
C ARG A 153 24.37 0.89 -2.87
N ALA A 154 23.46 0.31 -2.10
CA ALA A 154 22.06 0.70 -2.10
C ALA A 154 21.51 0.76 -0.68
N ARG A 155 20.77 1.82 -0.35
CA ARG A 155 20.12 1.94 0.95
C ARG A 155 19.12 0.80 1.13
N VAL A 156 19.18 0.10 2.26
CA VAL A 156 18.19 -0.92 2.59
C VAL A 156 16.85 -0.23 2.84
N GLY A 157 15.85 -0.53 2.03
CA GLY A 157 14.55 0.13 2.12
C GLY A 157 13.62 -0.23 0.98
N PRO A 158 12.40 0.36 0.97
CA PRO A 158 11.39 0.05 -0.04
C PRO A 158 11.82 0.33 -1.48
N LEU A 159 12.71 1.30 -1.70
CA LEU A 159 13.26 1.65 -3.02
C LEU A 159 14.12 0.54 -3.64
N LEU A 160 14.69 -0.35 -2.83
CA LEU A 160 15.47 -1.50 -3.31
C LEU A 160 14.58 -2.50 -4.06
N GLN A 161 13.26 -2.48 -3.79
CA GLN A 161 12.25 -3.35 -4.42
C GLN A 161 12.65 -4.83 -4.42
N LEU A 162 13.30 -5.28 -3.34
CA LEU A 162 13.88 -6.62 -3.28
C LEU A 162 12.79 -7.70 -3.40
N LYS A 163 12.93 -8.57 -4.39
CA LYS A 163 12.09 -9.74 -4.62
C LYS A 163 12.88 -11.03 -4.42
N SER A 164 12.37 -11.88 -3.55
CA SER A 164 12.98 -13.16 -3.20
C SER A 164 12.51 -14.32 -4.08
N PHE A 165 13.44 -15.22 -4.40
CA PHE A 165 13.19 -16.51 -5.06
C PHE A 165 13.93 -17.63 -4.29
N PRO A 166 13.37 -18.12 -3.17
CA PRO A 166 14.01 -19.10 -2.30
C PRO A 166 14.45 -20.39 -3.04
N ASP A 167 13.59 -20.96 -3.88
CA ASP A 167 13.88 -22.18 -4.66
C ASP A 167 15.08 -22.02 -5.59
N GLN A 168 15.31 -20.79 -6.06
CA GLN A 168 16.44 -20.46 -6.92
C GLN A 168 17.68 -19.99 -6.13
N ARG A 169 17.56 -19.85 -4.80
CA ARG A 169 18.52 -19.20 -3.91
C ARG A 169 18.97 -17.87 -4.50
N ARG A 170 17.99 -17.02 -4.82
CA ARG A 170 18.19 -15.80 -5.59
C ARG A 170 17.33 -14.66 -5.05
N VAL A 171 17.87 -13.45 -5.09
CA VAL A 171 17.11 -12.21 -4.90
C VAL A 171 17.34 -11.28 -6.08
N ASP A 172 16.29 -10.59 -6.50
CA ASP A 172 16.34 -9.55 -7.52
C ASP A 172 16.04 -8.19 -6.87
N PHE A 173 16.73 -7.13 -7.28
CA PHE A 173 16.58 -5.81 -6.67
C PHE A 173 17.01 -4.67 -7.60
N VAL A 174 16.66 -3.44 -7.23
CA VAL A 174 16.99 -2.21 -7.98
C VAL A 174 18.09 -1.43 -7.27
N ALA A 175 19.19 -1.14 -7.98
CA ALA A 175 20.28 -0.28 -7.52
C ALA A 175 21.00 0.29 -8.75
N ASP A 176 20.58 1.48 -9.22
CA ASP A 176 21.06 2.11 -10.48
C ASP A 176 21.09 1.13 -11.67
N GLY A 177 20.08 0.26 -11.71
CA GLY A 177 20.01 -0.92 -12.58
C GLY A 177 19.25 -2.04 -11.88
N VAL A 178 18.97 -3.12 -12.60
CA VAL A 178 18.25 -4.28 -12.07
C VAL A 178 19.24 -5.43 -11.90
N TRP A 179 19.42 -5.87 -10.67
CA TRP A 179 20.44 -6.84 -10.29
C TRP A 179 19.79 -8.12 -9.78
N ALA A 180 20.52 -9.22 -9.92
CA ALA A 180 20.19 -10.49 -9.30
C ALA A 180 21.41 -11.03 -8.56
N MET A 181 21.19 -11.44 -7.32
CA MET A 181 22.21 -12.07 -6.48
C MET A 181 21.83 -13.52 -6.22
N LYS A 182 22.73 -14.45 -6.56
CA LYS A 182 22.54 -15.89 -6.37
C LYS A 182 23.50 -16.44 -5.32
N PHE A 183 22.95 -17.18 -4.36
CA PHE A 183 23.68 -17.71 -3.22
C PHE A 183 24.17 -19.15 -3.48
N PRO A 184 25.31 -19.54 -2.88
CA PRO A 184 25.89 -20.86 -3.05
C PRO A 184 25.08 -21.97 -2.34
N SER A 185 24.37 -21.65 -1.25
CA SER A 185 23.58 -22.59 -0.44
C SER A 185 22.28 -21.95 0.05
N ALA A 186 21.34 -22.77 0.55
CA ALA A 186 20.08 -22.30 1.11
C ALA A 186 20.30 -21.56 2.45
N GLU A 187 21.27 -22.01 3.23
CA GLU A 187 21.67 -21.39 4.51
C GLU A 187 22.24 -19.99 4.28
N ALA A 188 23.08 -19.81 3.24
CA ALA A 188 23.60 -18.51 2.87
C ALA A 188 22.49 -17.53 2.42
N TYR A 189 21.50 -18.03 1.67
CA TYR A 189 20.32 -17.24 1.30
C TYR A 189 19.50 -16.82 2.54
N LYS A 190 19.24 -17.76 3.45
CA LYS A 190 18.47 -17.50 4.68
C LYS A 190 19.17 -16.47 5.56
N LYS A 191 20.49 -16.62 5.77
CA LYS A 191 21.33 -15.66 6.50
C LYS A 191 21.23 -14.24 5.92
N PHE A 192 21.37 -14.10 4.60
CA PHE A 192 21.20 -12.81 3.93
C PHE A 192 19.81 -12.22 4.19
N HIS A 193 18.77 -13.04 4.07
CA HIS A 193 17.39 -12.57 4.17
C HIS A 193 17.02 -12.12 5.60
N GLU A 194 17.50 -12.83 6.63
CA GLU A 194 17.37 -12.42 8.04
C GLU A 194 18.10 -11.10 8.31
N GLU A 195 19.34 -10.97 7.83
CA GLU A 195 20.11 -9.74 7.98
C GLU A 195 19.48 -8.55 7.25
N TYR A 196 18.96 -8.78 6.04
CA TYR A 196 18.19 -7.80 5.28
C TYR A 196 16.95 -7.32 6.03
N LYS A 197 16.15 -8.25 6.57
CA LYS A 197 14.93 -7.94 7.36
C LYS A 197 15.28 -7.08 8.58
N ARG A 198 16.36 -7.42 9.29
CA ARG A 198 16.87 -6.66 10.42
C ARG A 198 17.26 -5.24 10.04
N CYS A 199 18.08 -5.07 9.00
CA CYS A 199 18.50 -3.75 8.50
C CYS A 199 17.31 -2.93 7.98
N LEU A 200 16.34 -3.58 7.33
CA LEU A 200 15.11 -2.95 6.87
C LEU A 200 14.28 -2.42 8.05
N PHE A 201 14.10 -3.21 9.10
CA PHE A 201 13.39 -2.78 10.31
C PHE A 201 14.07 -1.56 10.94
N MET A 202 15.39 -1.61 11.13
CA MET A 202 16.17 -0.51 11.71
C MET A 202 16.06 0.78 10.88
N ASN A 203 16.23 0.69 9.56
CA ASN A 203 16.10 1.86 8.67
C ASN A 203 14.69 2.43 8.61
N THR A 204 13.68 1.62 8.91
CA THR A 204 12.27 1.99 8.80
C THR A 204 11.76 2.63 10.08
N TYR A 205 12.11 2.06 11.24
CA TYR A 205 11.54 2.45 12.53
C TYR A 205 12.54 3.15 13.45
N ALA A 206 13.81 3.26 13.06
CA ALA A 206 14.89 3.79 13.89
C ALA A 206 15.01 3.07 15.25
N LEU A 207 14.70 1.78 15.28
CA LEU A 207 14.74 0.91 16.46
C LEU A 207 15.47 -0.37 16.11
N GLU A 208 16.16 -0.97 17.09
CA GLU A 208 16.72 -2.31 16.93
C GLU A 208 15.61 -3.34 16.70
N ASP A 209 15.90 -4.34 15.86
CA ASP A 209 14.94 -5.39 15.52
C ASP A 209 14.84 -6.45 16.63
N THR A 210 14.17 -6.08 17.73
CA THR A 210 13.86 -6.96 18.85
C THR A 210 12.36 -7.22 18.94
N ALA A 211 11.97 -8.34 19.56
CA ALA A 211 10.54 -8.66 19.76
C ALA A 211 9.79 -7.55 20.50
N GLU A 212 10.43 -6.93 21.50
CA GLU A 212 9.88 -5.79 22.25
C GLU A 212 9.67 -4.57 21.37
N ASN A 213 10.64 -4.22 20.52
CA ASN A 213 10.53 -3.06 19.64
C ASN A 213 9.51 -3.31 18.52
N ARG A 214 9.42 -4.54 17.98
CA ARG A 214 8.31 -4.93 17.09
C ARG A 214 6.96 -4.73 17.78
N LEU A 215 6.82 -5.14 19.03
CA LEU A 215 5.60 -4.93 19.80
C LEU A 215 5.30 -3.44 20.04
N LYS A 216 6.31 -2.60 20.26
CA LYS A 216 6.14 -1.14 20.38
C LYS A 216 5.63 -0.51 19.08
N VAL A 217 6.14 -0.96 17.94
CA VAL A 217 5.78 -0.44 16.61
C VAL A 217 4.34 -0.83 16.22
N PHE A 218 4.02 -2.12 16.30
CA PHE A 218 2.74 -2.65 15.82
C PHE A 218 1.65 -2.62 16.88
N GLY A 219 2.02 -2.68 18.17
CA GLY A 219 1.09 -2.83 19.28
C GLY A 219 0.56 -4.26 19.42
N LYS A 220 -0.07 -4.55 20.56
CA LYS A 220 -0.61 -5.88 20.89
C LYS A 220 -1.70 -6.34 19.91
N ASP A 221 -2.50 -5.40 19.43
CA ASP A 221 -3.62 -5.67 18.52
C ASP A 221 -3.16 -6.06 17.09
N PHE A 222 -1.91 -5.78 16.71
CA PHE A 222 -1.41 -6.04 15.36
C PHE A 222 -0.15 -6.93 15.36
N ALA A 223 0.00 -7.80 16.37
CA ALA A 223 1.13 -8.74 16.45
C ALA A 223 1.25 -9.62 15.19
N ALA A 224 0.14 -9.99 14.55
CA ALA A 224 0.09 -10.71 13.29
C ALA A 224 0.79 -9.98 12.12
N TRP A 225 0.95 -8.65 12.19
CA TRP A 225 1.68 -7.88 11.17
C TRP A 225 3.19 -7.93 11.41
N ALA A 226 3.60 -8.07 12.66
CA ALA A 226 5.01 -8.21 13.06
C ALA A 226 5.56 -9.61 12.76
N GLN A 227 4.69 -10.62 12.78
CA GLN A 227 4.99 -12.01 12.44
C GLN A 227 3.91 -12.58 11.50
N PRO A 228 3.94 -12.22 10.21
CA PRO A 228 2.91 -12.64 9.26
C PRO A 228 2.81 -14.15 9.05
N GLU A 229 3.89 -14.88 9.34
CA GLU A 229 3.94 -16.35 9.22
C GLU A 229 3.06 -17.08 10.24
N SER A 230 2.75 -16.44 11.38
CA SER A 230 1.83 -16.96 12.40
C SER A 230 0.43 -16.36 12.30
N ALA A 231 0.18 -15.49 11.31
CA ALA A 231 -1.11 -14.84 11.13
C ALA A 231 -2.16 -15.82 10.60
N ASP A 232 -3.39 -15.67 11.09
CA ASP A 232 -4.54 -16.45 10.64
C ASP A 232 -4.94 -16.05 9.21
N ASP A 233 -4.73 -16.96 8.26
CA ASP A 233 -5.13 -16.81 6.86
C ASP A 233 -6.61 -17.13 6.62
N MET A 234 -7.35 -17.70 7.58
CA MET A 234 -8.76 -18.07 7.40
C MET A 234 -9.63 -16.89 7.01
N MET A 235 -9.30 -15.67 7.45
CA MET A 235 -10.02 -14.44 7.04
C MET A 235 -9.89 -14.13 5.55
N TRP A 236 -8.83 -14.61 4.91
CA TRP A 236 -8.67 -14.54 3.45
C TRP A 236 -9.35 -15.72 2.75
N GLU A 237 -9.51 -16.87 3.42
CA GLU A 237 -10.22 -18.07 2.92
C GLU A 237 -11.76 -17.96 3.05
N ASP A 238 -12.31 -17.32 4.08
CA ASP A 238 -13.75 -17.01 4.18
C ASP A 238 -14.18 -16.06 3.04
N ALA A 239 -13.26 -15.20 2.59
CA ALA A 239 -13.43 -14.41 1.37
C ALA A 239 -13.38 -15.28 0.09
N GLU A 240 -12.89 -16.51 0.16
CA GLU A 240 -12.92 -17.54 -0.89
C GLU A 240 -14.26 -18.31 -0.92
N GLU A 241 -14.90 -18.63 0.22
CA GLU A 241 -16.22 -19.32 0.25
C GLU A 241 -17.34 -18.49 -0.40
N TRP A 242 -17.28 -17.15 -0.33
CA TRP A 242 -18.17 -16.30 -1.11
C TRP A 242 -17.97 -16.52 -2.63
N LEU A 243 -16.74 -16.82 -3.06
CA LEU A 243 -16.38 -16.98 -4.48
C LEU A 243 -16.98 -18.24 -5.11
N GLU A 244 -17.17 -19.32 -4.35
CA GLU A 244 -17.76 -20.57 -4.87
C GLU A 244 -19.24 -20.40 -5.28
N LYS A 245 -19.92 -19.37 -4.77
CA LYS A 245 -21.30 -19.02 -5.17
C LYS A 245 -21.38 -18.23 -6.48
N THR A 246 -20.24 -17.81 -7.05
CA THR A 246 -20.17 -17.14 -8.35
C THR A 246 -19.57 -18.07 -9.42
N PRO A 247 -20.19 -18.21 -10.60
CA PRO A 247 -19.69 -19.12 -11.63
C PRO A 247 -18.27 -18.73 -12.07
N PRO A 248 -17.36 -19.71 -12.23
CA PRO A 248 -15.98 -19.44 -12.59
C PRO A 248 -15.90 -18.87 -14.02
N PRO A 249 -15.03 -17.88 -14.28
CA PRO A 249 -14.74 -17.44 -15.64
C PRO A 249 -14.02 -18.55 -16.42
N PRO A 250 -14.24 -18.65 -17.75
CA PRO A 250 -13.59 -19.66 -18.58
C PRO A 250 -12.05 -19.48 -18.62
N PRO A 251 -11.30 -20.55 -18.95
CA PRO A 251 -9.85 -20.55 -18.93
C PRO A 251 -9.24 -19.56 -19.94
N LYS A 252 -8.13 -18.94 -19.51
CA LYS A 252 -7.45 -17.80 -20.15
C LYS A 252 -6.67 -18.21 -21.41
N ASN A 253 -6.93 -17.53 -22.52
CA ASN A 253 -5.99 -17.40 -23.64
C ASN A 253 -5.44 -15.97 -23.66
N ASN A 254 -4.12 -15.82 -23.51
CA ASN A 254 -3.45 -14.52 -23.44
C ASN A 254 -3.36 -13.87 -24.83
N LYS A 255 -4.43 -13.19 -25.24
CA LYS A 255 -4.44 -12.06 -26.19
C LYS A 255 -5.84 -11.43 -26.22
N ALA A 256 -6.24 -10.83 -25.09
CA ALA A 256 -7.43 -9.97 -25.09
C ALA A 256 -7.11 -8.74 -25.94
N MET A 257 -7.78 -8.64 -27.08
CA MET A 257 -7.76 -7.46 -27.96
C MET A 257 -8.33 -6.29 -27.15
N LEU A 258 -7.44 -5.42 -26.67
CA LEU A 258 -7.79 -4.15 -26.06
C LEU A 258 -8.27 -3.24 -27.19
N GLU A 259 -9.56 -2.97 -27.26
CA GLU A 259 -10.04 -1.91 -28.14
C GLU A 259 -9.69 -0.60 -27.43
N GLU A 260 -8.62 0.03 -27.92
CA GLU A 260 -8.12 1.29 -27.41
C GLU A 260 -8.72 2.42 -28.22
N PHE A 261 -9.46 3.28 -27.53
CA PHE A 261 -9.95 4.53 -28.10
C PHE A 261 -9.16 5.67 -27.48
N GLU A 262 -8.66 6.58 -28.33
CA GLU A 262 -7.92 7.76 -27.90
C GLU A 262 -8.66 9.03 -28.32
N GLU A 263 -8.70 10.00 -27.41
CA GLU A 263 -9.18 11.34 -27.67
C GLU A 263 -8.10 12.35 -27.27
N GLU A 264 -7.79 13.29 -28.17
CA GLU A 264 -6.81 14.34 -27.94
C GLU A 264 -7.34 15.36 -26.93
N ALA A 265 -6.47 15.76 -26.00
CA ALA A 265 -6.76 16.81 -25.04
C ALA A 265 -6.73 18.19 -25.71
N ALA A 266 -7.43 19.15 -25.11
CA ALA A 266 -7.27 20.56 -25.45
C ALA A 266 -5.83 21.08 -25.20
N GLU A 267 -5.45 22.18 -25.87
CA GLU A 267 -4.07 22.71 -26.00
C GLU A 267 -3.26 22.86 -24.69
N ALA A 268 -3.90 22.98 -23.52
CA ALA A 268 -3.24 23.22 -22.23
C ALA A 268 -2.86 21.96 -21.43
N GLY A 269 -3.15 20.76 -21.97
CA GLY A 269 -2.82 19.47 -21.36
C GLY A 269 -3.66 19.10 -20.13
N ILE A 270 -4.02 17.82 -20.02
CA ILE A 270 -4.79 17.25 -18.90
C ILE A 270 -3.93 17.25 -17.64
N GLN A 271 -4.50 17.69 -16.52
CA GLN A 271 -3.85 17.72 -15.21
C GLN A 271 -4.63 16.94 -14.15
N SER A 272 -5.93 16.73 -14.35
CA SER A 272 -6.76 15.88 -13.49
C SER A 272 -7.95 15.32 -14.28
N LEU A 273 -8.50 14.21 -13.80
CA LEU A 273 -9.64 13.49 -14.38
C LEU A 273 -10.76 13.39 -13.33
N ALA A 274 -11.96 13.85 -13.68
CA ALA A 274 -13.16 13.62 -12.87
C ALA A 274 -14.13 12.75 -13.65
N LEU A 275 -14.16 11.45 -13.35
CA LEU A 275 -15.09 10.52 -13.98
C LEU A 275 -16.50 10.69 -13.40
N GLY A 276 -17.48 10.84 -14.28
CA GLY A 276 -18.88 10.76 -13.92
C GLY A 276 -19.40 9.33 -13.94
N ALA A 277 -20.28 9.03 -12.99
CA ALA A 277 -21.17 7.89 -13.01
C ALA A 277 -22.47 8.18 -13.77
N LEU A 278 -22.75 9.41 -14.23
CA LEU A 278 -23.81 9.74 -15.21
C LEU A 278 -23.24 9.77 -16.63
N ASP A 279 -23.71 10.69 -17.47
CA ASP A 279 -23.50 10.65 -18.92
C ASP A 279 -22.16 11.24 -19.35
N ASN A 280 -21.47 11.99 -18.49
CA ASN A 280 -20.28 12.75 -18.86
C ASN A 280 -19.14 12.52 -17.86
N SER A 281 -17.91 12.67 -18.35
CA SER A 281 -16.71 12.80 -17.54
C SER A 281 -15.96 14.06 -17.94
N PHE A 282 -15.01 14.49 -17.11
CA PHE A 282 -14.42 15.82 -17.23
C PHE A 282 -12.90 15.75 -17.17
N LEU A 283 -12.25 16.33 -18.17
CA LEU A 283 -10.80 16.50 -18.23
C LEU A 283 -10.48 17.90 -17.76
N VAL A 284 -9.78 18.01 -16.64
CA VAL A 284 -9.41 19.29 -16.05
C VAL A 284 -8.00 19.66 -16.52
N SER A 285 -7.87 20.83 -17.15
CA SER A 285 -6.62 21.41 -17.63
C SER A 285 -6.37 22.77 -16.98
N GLY A 286 -5.18 23.36 -17.18
CA GLY A 286 -4.90 24.72 -16.72
C GLY A 286 -5.76 25.80 -17.41
N SER A 287 -6.27 25.53 -18.62
CA SER A 287 -7.09 26.49 -19.39
C SER A 287 -8.58 26.37 -19.16
N GLY A 288 -9.03 25.28 -18.54
CA GLY A 288 -10.45 24.97 -18.46
C GLY A 288 -10.75 23.49 -18.31
N ILE A 289 -12.03 23.17 -18.44
CA ILE A 289 -12.58 21.82 -18.28
C ILE A 289 -13.20 21.39 -19.61
N GLN A 290 -12.73 20.27 -20.13
CA GLN A 290 -13.29 19.62 -21.31
C GLN A 290 -14.23 18.51 -20.87
N VAL A 291 -15.45 18.52 -21.41
CA VAL A 291 -16.44 17.47 -21.18
C VAL A 291 -16.26 16.37 -22.23
N VAL A 292 -16.24 15.12 -21.79
CA VAL A 292 -16.29 13.93 -22.64
C VAL A 292 -17.49 13.08 -22.25
N LYS A 293 -18.11 12.38 -23.21
CA LYS A 293 -19.29 11.56 -22.95
C LYS A 293 -18.90 10.14 -22.56
N ASN A 294 -19.63 9.56 -21.63
CA ASN A 294 -19.42 8.20 -21.17
C ASN A 294 -20.21 7.20 -22.03
N PHE A 295 -19.53 6.16 -22.48
CA PHE A 295 -20.12 5.02 -23.20
C PHE A 295 -19.66 3.70 -22.60
N SER A 296 -20.32 2.61 -22.97
CA SER A 296 -19.96 1.26 -22.52
C SER A 296 -18.58 0.78 -22.99
N HIS A 297 -18.03 1.40 -24.04
CA HIS A 297 -16.71 1.12 -24.57
C HIS A 297 -15.65 2.15 -24.13
N GLY A 298 -16.04 3.17 -23.35
CA GLY A 298 -15.10 4.18 -22.87
C GLY A 298 -15.65 5.60 -22.87
N VAL A 299 -14.80 6.56 -22.54
CA VAL A 299 -15.08 7.99 -22.69
C VAL A 299 -14.77 8.45 -24.11
N HIS A 300 -15.71 9.16 -24.73
CA HIS A 300 -15.61 9.63 -26.11
C HIS A 300 -16.35 10.94 -26.33
N GLY A 301 -15.90 11.68 -27.32
CA GLY A 301 -16.61 12.79 -27.93
C GLY A 301 -16.33 14.10 -27.23
N LYS A 302 -15.98 15.10 -28.04
CA LYS A 302 -15.67 16.45 -27.56
C LYS A 302 -16.97 17.19 -27.23
N GLY A 303 -17.33 17.19 -25.96
CA GLY A 303 -18.41 18.02 -25.42
C GLY A 303 -18.04 19.50 -25.33
N VAL A 304 -18.89 20.28 -24.69
CA VAL A 304 -18.64 21.71 -24.44
C VAL A 304 -17.41 21.87 -23.54
N SER A 305 -16.51 22.79 -23.86
CA SER A 305 -15.39 23.14 -23.00
C SER A 305 -15.66 24.44 -22.24
N VAL A 306 -15.47 24.43 -20.94
CA VAL A 306 -15.54 25.63 -20.09
C VAL A 306 -14.13 26.18 -19.93
N LYS A 307 -13.87 27.40 -20.42
CA LYS A 307 -12.59 28.09 -20.17
C LYS A 307 -12.64 28.82 -18.83
N PHE A 308 -11.55 28.76 -18.06
CA PHE A 308 -11.41 29.65 -16.91
C PHE A 308 -11.22 31.09 -17.42
N SER A 309 -11.95 32.05 -16.86
CA SER A 309 -11.87 33.45 -17.29
C SER A 309 -10.55 34.09 -16.84
N ASP A 310 -9.85 34.74 -17.78
CA ASP A 310 -8.53 35.41 -17.64
C ASP A 310 -8.46 36.57 -16.62
N HIS A 311 -9.55 36.89 -15.92
CA HIS A 311 -9.62 38.11 -15.08
C HIS A 311 -9.12 37.95 -13.64
N HIS A 312 -8.73 36.75 -13.22
CA HIS A 312 -8.02 36.56 -11.95
C HIS A 312 -6.75 35.72 -12.18
N SER A 313 -5.60 36.41 -12.15
CA SER A 313 -4.25 35.87 -12.29
C SER A 313 -3.79 34.96 -11.13
N SER A 314 -4.72 34.25 -10.46
CA SER A 314 -4.45 33.40 -9.31
C SER A 314 -5.01 31.98 -9.42
N TYR A 315 -5.56 31.57 -10.57
CA TYR A 315 -5.95 30.17 -10.76
C TYR A 315 -4.70 29.30 -10.93
N SER A 316 -4.23 28.71 -9.83
CA SER A 316 -3.47 27.46 -9.91
C SER A 316 -4.43 26.37 -10.36
N THR A 317 -4.03 25.49 -11.29
CA THR A 317 -4.92 24.46 -11.82
C THR A 317 -5.56 23.65 -10.68
N PRO A 318 -6.89 23.46 -10.68
CA PRO A 318 -7.55 22.64 -9.67
C PRO A 318 -6.95 21.25 -9.61
N LYS A 319 -6.44 20.87 -8.42
CA LYS A 319 -5.85 19.54 -8.19
C LYS A 319 -6.90 18.52 -7.80
N LYS A 320 -8.06 18.98 -7.33
CA LYS A 320 -9.21 18.13 -6.99
C LYS A 320 -10.47 18.70 -7.62
N ALA A 321 -11.20 17.83 -8.31
CA ALA A 321 -12.54 18.10 -8.83
C ALA A 321 -13.51 17.08 -8.23
N LEU A 322 -14.56 17.56 -7.59
CA LEU A 322 -15.56 16.73 -6.91
C LEU A 322 -16.94 16.92 -7.55
N LEU A 323 -17.53 15.85 -8.06
CA LEU A 323 -18.85 15.87 -8.68
C LEU A 323 -19.96 15.68 -7.63
N MET A 324 -21.03 16.47 -7.75
CA MET A 324 -22.15 16.49 -6.80
C MET A 324 -23.48 16.80 -7.50
N LYS A 325 -24.59 16.61 -6.78
CA LYS A 325 -25.95 16.93 -7.21
C LYS A 325 -26.32 16.27 -8.53
N ALA A 326 -26.21 14.95 -8.59
CA ALA A 326 -26.38 14.19 -9.83
C ALA A 326 -25.54 14.79 -10.99
N GLU A 327 -24.28 15.14 -10.67
CA GLU A 327 -23.29 15.66 -11.61
C GLU A 327 -23.71 16.93 -12.36
N THR A 328 -24.61 17.72 -11.78
CA THR A 328 -24.93 19.09 -12.26
C THR A 328 -23.95 20.12 -11.74
N ASN A 329 -23.23 19.80 -10.64
CA ASN A 329 -22.29 20.68 -9.99
C ASN A 329 -20.91 20.01 -9.85
N MET A 330 -19.86 20.80 -9.99
CA MET A 330 -18.48 20.40 -9.73
C MET A 330 -17.83 21.38 -8.74
N LEU A 331 -17.24 20.85 -7.67
CA LEU A 331 -16.41 21.63 -6.77
C LEU A 331 -14.95 21.52 -7.21
N LEU A 332 -14.32 22.66 -7.47
CA LEU A 332 -12.94 22.77 -7.88
C LEU A 332 -12.12 23.31 -6.72
N MET A 333 -11.14 22.53 -6.27
CA MET A 333 -10.24 22.92 -5.19
C MET A 333 -8.81 23.04 -5.72
N SER A 334 -8.27 24.24 -5.57
CA SER A 334 -6.91 24.62 -5.96
C SER A 334 -6.12 25.03 -4.73
N PRO A 335 -4.87 24.57 -4.55
CA PRO A 335 -4.04 25.05 -3.46
C PRO A 335 -3.73 26.55 -3.60
N ALA A 336 -3.59 27.24 -2.46
CA ALA A 336 -3.39 28.69 -2.42
C ALA A 336 -2.05 29.15 -3.02
N SER A 337 -1.04 28.27 -3.09
CA SER A 337 0.26 28.56 -3.70
C SER A 337 0.95 27.29 -4.20
N THR A 338 1.81 27.42 -5.21
CA THR A 338 2.62 26.32 -5.74
C THR A 338 3.47 25.72 -4.63
N GLY A 339 3.31 24.42 -4.37
CA GLY A 339 4.08 23.67 -3.37
C GLY A 339 3.38 23.48 -2.01
N LYS A 340 2.34 24.26 -1.68
CA LYS A 340 1.48 23.96 -0.53
C LYS A 340 0.33 23.06 -0.96
N PRO A 341 -0.03 22.01 -0.21
CA PRO A 341 -1.13 21.12 -0.57
C PRO A 341 -2.50 21.67 -0.16
N HIS A 342 -2.53 22.72 0.64
CA HIS A 342 -3.74 23.26 1.26
C HIS A 342 -4.43 24.36 0.44
N ALA A 343 -5.75 24.28 0.36
CA ALA A 343 -6.63 25.27 -0.23
C ALA A 343 -7.39 26.04 0.88
N THR A 344 -7.63 27.33 0.65
CA THR A 344 -8.39 28.22 1.54
C THR A 344 -9.88 28.27 1.19
N GLY A 345 -10.27 27.68 0.07
CA GLY A 345 -11.64 27.70 -0.43
C GLY A 345 -11.84 26.76 -1.62
N LEU A 346 -13.01 26.84 -2.24
CA LEU A 346 -13.38 26.06 -3.43
C LEU A 346 -14.24 26.88 -4.38
N HIS A 347 -14.19 26.56 -5.66
CA HIS A 347 -15.08 27.14 -6.67
C HIS A 347 -16.19 26.13 -7.00
N GLN A 348 -17.43 26.57 -6.98
CA GLN A 348 -18.57 25.79 -7.42
C GLN A 348 -18.85 26.13 -8.89
N LEU A 349 -18.58 25.17 -9.76
CA LEU A 349 -18.90 25.21 -11.17
C LEU A 349 -20.26 24.56 -11.39
N ASP A 350 -21.19 25.29 -11.98
CA ASP A 350 -22.41 24.74 -12.55
C ASP A 350 -22.09 24.15 -13.94
N ILE A 351 -22.26 22.85 -14.09
CA ILE A 351 -21.84 22.11 -15.29
C ILE A 351 -22.75 22.43 -16.47
N GLU A 352 -24.05 22.62 -16.25
CA GLU A 352 -25.03 22.87 -17.31
C GLU A 352 -24.81 24.23 -17.97
N THR A 353 -24.52 25.26 -17.17
CA THR A 353 -24.26 26.62 -17.65
C THR A 353 -22.77 26.86 -17.97
N GLY A 354 -21.89 26.01 -17.46
CA GLY A 354 -20.44 26.14 -17.60
C GLY A 354 -19.86 27.36 -16.89
N LYS A 355 -20.50 27.83 -15.82
CA LYS A 355 -20.08 29.04 -15.08
C LYS A 355 -19.77 28.74 -13.63
N VAL A 356 -18.74 29.42 -13.11
CA VAL A 356 -18.51 29.44 -11.66
C VAL A 356 -19.63 30.27 -11.04
N VAL A 357 -20.48 29.62 -10.26
CA VAL A 357 -21.65 30.25 -9.62
C VAL A 357 -21.32 30.81 -8.24
N THR A 358 -20.35 30.20 -7.56
CA THR A 358 -19.99 30.57 -6.19
C THR A 358 -18.51 30.29 -5.92
N GLU A 359 -17.85 31.20 -5.23
CA GLU A 359 -16.53 30.98 -4.63
C GLU A 359 -16.68 30.89 -3.11
N TRP A 360 -16.42 29.71 -2.57
CA TRP A 360 -16.65 29.38 -1.17
C TRP A 360 -15.36 29.50 -0.36
N LYS A 361 -15.44 30.06 0.84
CA LYS A 361 -14.35 30.08 1.83
C LYS A 361 -14.54 28.99 2.87
N PHE A 362 -13.43 28.41 3.33
CA PHE A 362 -13.44 27.54 4.51
C PHE A 362 -13.20 28.38 5.76
N GLU A 363 -14.20 28.45 6.63
CA GLU A 363 -14.11 29.16 7.91
C GLU A 363 -14.71 28.30 9.01
N LYS A 364 -14.17 28.41 10.21
CA LYS A 364 -14.78 27.84 11.41
C LYS A 364 -14.68 28.83 12.54
N ASP A 365 -15.82 29.12 13.18
CA ASP A 365 -15.92 30.00 14.34
C ASP A 365 -15.31 31.41 14.09
N GLY A 366 -15.51 32.00 12.90
CA GLY A 366 -14.95 33.32 12.54
C GLY A 366 -13.48 33.30 12.14
N THR A 367 -12.86 32.11 12.02
CA THR A 367 -11.45 31.95 11.67
C THR A 367 -11.30 31.21 10.35
N ASP A 368 -10.58 31.82 9.41
CA ASP A 368 -10.21 31.18 8.15
C ASP A 368 -9.40 29.90 8.41
N ILE A 369 -9.79 28.82 7.75
CA ILE A 369 -9.10 27.54 7.81
C ILE A 369 -8.82 27.01 6.41
N THR A 370 -8.02 25.95 6.35
CA THR A 370 -7.65 25.31 5.09
C THR A 370 -8.10 23.86 5.01
N MET A 371 -8.20 23.35 3.78
CA MET A 371 -8.43 21.94 3.49
C MET A 371 -7.32 21.41 2.58
N ARG A 372 -6.87 20.19 2.84
CA ARG A 372 -5.94 19.42 2.01
C ARG A 372 -6.69 18.62 0.95
N ASP A 373 -7.79 17.96 1.34
CA ASP A 373 -8.56 17.09 0.46
C ASP A 373 -10.06 17.20 0.75
N ILE A 374 -10.88 16.88 -0.25
CA ILE A 374 -12.34 16.81 -0.15
C ILE A 374 -12.87 15.53 -0.81
N THR A 375 -13.98 15.00 -0.31
CA THR A 375 -14.66 13.84 -0.89
C THR A 375 -16.16 13.88 -0.62
N ASN A 376 -16.95 13.14 -1.39
CA ASN A 376 -18.37 12.93 -1.15
C ASN A 376 -18.61 12.27 0.21
N ASP A 377 -19.79 12.48 0.82
CA ASP A 377 -20.13 11.90 2.13
C ASP A 377 -20.15 10.37 2.17
N ASN A 378 -20.43 9.75 1.02
CA ASN A 378 -20.35 8.32 0.81
C ASN A 378 -20.08 8.04 -0.69
N LYS A 379 -19.70 6.80 -1.00
CA LYS A 379 -19.29 6.38 -2.36
C LYS A 379 -20.38 6.56 -3.44
N GLY A 380 -21.66 6.66 -3.06
CA GLY A 380 -22.79 6.90 -3.96
C GLY A 380 -23.30 8.34 -4.02
N ALA A 381 -22.83 9.24 -3.14
CA ALA A 381 -23.46 10.57 -2.97
C ALA A 381 -23.27 11.51 -4.17
N GLN A 382 -22.32 11.22 -5.08
CA GLN A 382 -22.16 11.92 -6.35
C GLN A 382 -23.46 11.90 -7.19
N MET A 383 -24.20 10.81 -7.11
CA MET A 383 -25.42 10.56 -7.90
C MET A 383 -26.68 11.15 -7.27
N ASP A 384 -26.61 11.59 -6.01
CA ASP A 384 -27.75 12.13 -5.29
C ASP A 384 -28.01 13.59 -5.74
N PRO A 385 -29.16 13.89 -6.36
CA PRO A 385 -29.50 15.26 -6.78
C PRO A 385 -29.73 16.21 -5.60
N SER A 386 -30.04 15.68 -4.41
CA SER A 386 -30.30 16.47 -3.21
C SER A 386 -29.05 16.77 -2.39
N GLY A 387 -27.91 16.16 -2.74
CA GLY A 387 -26.66 16.31 -2.02
C GLY A 387 -26.19 17.76 -1.92
N SER A 388 -26.00 18.26 -0.70
CA SER A 388 -25.46 19.61 -0.45
C SER A 388 -24.29 19.62 0.51
N THR A 389 -23.85 18.44 0.94
CA THR A 389 -22.78 18.24 1.90
C THR A 389 -21.63 17.45 1.28
N PHE A 390 -20.44 17.65 1.83
CA PHE A 390 -19.25 16.89 1.47
C PHE A 390 -18.27 16.90 2.65
N LEU A 391 -17.30 16.00 2.63
CA LEU A 391 -16.29 15.91 3.67
C LEU A 391 -15.04 16.70 3.32
N GLY A 392 -14.42 17.30 4.32
CA GLY A 392 -13.14 17.99 4.23
C GLY A 392 -12.11 17.37 5.17
N LEU A 393 -10.88 17.25 4.67
CA LEU A 393 -9.72 16.77 5.40
C LEU A 393 -8.63 17.83 5.41
N ASP A 394 -8.03 18.07 6.57
CA ASP A 394 -6.79 18.81 6.75
C ASP A 394 -5.81 17.96 7.60
N ASP A 395 -4.57 18.40 7.78
CA ASP A 395 -3.50 17.63 8.44
C ASP A 395 -3.91 17.10 9.83
N ASN A 396 -4.75 17.85 10.54
CA ASN A 396 -5.27 17.49 11.85
C ASN A 396 -6.78 17.74 11.98
N ARG A 397 -7.53 17.64 10.88
CA ARG A 397 -8.96 17.93 10.88
C ARG A 397 -9.71 16.97 9.97
N LEU A 398 -10.85 16.49 10.45
CA LEU A 398 -11.83 15.79 9.64
C LEU A 398 -13.19 16.42 9.90
N CYS A 399 -13.87 16.88 8.86
CA CYS A 399 -15.11 17.63 8.99
C CYS A 399 -16.06 17.39 7.81
N GLN A 400 -17.29 17.86 7.99
CA GLN A 400 -18.31 17.90 6.97
C GLN A 400 -18.75 19.35 6.78
N TRP A 401 -18.81 19.73 5.52
CA TRP A 401 -19.25 21.03 5.04
C TRP A 401 -20.65 20.92 4.44
N ASP A 402 -21.44 21.97 4.59
CA ASP A 402 -22.73 22.13 3.93
C ASP A 402 -22.74 23.42 3.11
N MET A 403 -23.17 23.29 1.87
CA MET A 403 -23.26 24.36 0.89
C MET A 403 -24.58 25.15 0.97
N ARG A 404 -25.52 24.71 1.80
CA ARG A 404 -26.77 25.46 2.03
C ARG A 404 -26.47 26.66 2.92
N ASP A 405 -26.83 27.84 2.44
CA ASP A 405 -26.75 29.04 3.25
C ASP A 405 -27.75 28.96 4.42
N ARG A 406 -27.23 29.04 5.66
CA ARG A 406 -28.04 29.07 6.89
C ARG A 406 -28.91 30.33 6.99
N ARG A 407 -28.56 31.41 6.28
CA ARG A 407 -29.23 32.70 6.40
C ARG A 407 -30.49 32.83 5.58
N GLY A 408 -30.81 31.85 4.72
CA GLY A 408 -32.06 31.71 3.97
C GLY A 408 -32.99 32.93 3.97
N MET A 409 -32.57 34.05 3.36
CA MET A 409 -33.33 35.26 3.02
C MET A 409 -32.36 36.41 2.68
N VAL A 410 -32.64 37.08 1.56
CA VAL A 410 -32.21 38.42 1.13
C VAL A 410 -30.94 38.96 1.81
N GLN A 411 -29.79 38.81 1.16
CA GLN A 411 -28.60 39.56 1.55
C GLN A 411 -28.90 41.06 1.50
N ASN A 412 -28.71 41.74 2.63
CA ASN A 412 -28.54 43.20 2.64
C ASN A 412 -27.39 43.53 1.68
N MET A 413 -27.64 44.45 0.73
CA MET A 413 -26.73 44.84 -0.35
C MET A 413 -25.33 45.30 0.12
N THR A 414 -25.10 45.49 1.42
CA THR A 414 -23.81 45.83 2.02
C THR A 414 -22.83 44.65 2.16
N SER A 415 -23.27 43.39 2.08
CA SER A 415 -22.40 42.20 2.19
C SER A 415 -22.03 41.57 0.84
N ALA A 416 -22.42 42.17 -0.28
CA ALA A 416 -22.20 41.63 -1.64
C ALA A 416 -20.71 41.61 -2.09
N MET A 417 -19.78 42.10 -1.27
CA MET A 417 -18.34 42.10 -1.53
C MET A 417 -17.57 40.97 -0.85
N GLU A 418 -18.20 40.19 0.05
CA GLU A 418 -17.54 39.08 0.75
C GLU A 418 -17.93 37.73 0.15
N SER A 419 -16.94 36.92 -0.24
CA SER A 419 -17.19 35.55 -0.72
C SER A 419 -17.91 34.73 0.36
N PRO A 420 -18.94 33.94 0.01
CA PRO A 420 -19.71 33.18 0.97
C PRO A 420 -18.88 32.11 1.68
N VAL A 421 -19.26 31.82 2.92
CA VAL A 421 -18.57 30.90 3.83
C VAL A 421 -19.33 29.57 3.90
N LEU A 422 -18.62 28.45 3.79
CA LEU A 422 -19.20 27.12 3.96
C LEU A 422 -19.63 26.87 5.40
N ASN A 423 -20.77 26.21 5.58
CA ASN A 423 -21.27 25.91 6.91
C ASN A 423 -20.63 24.63 7.45
N TRP A 424 -19.98 24.72 8.61
CA TRP A 424 -19.50 23.55 9.36
C TRP A 424 -20.66 22.82 10.01
N THR A 425 -20.98 21.59 9.58
CA THR A 425 -22.07 20.81 10.19
C THR A 425 -21.57 19.96 11.35
N GLN A 426 -20.49 19.23 11.12
CA GLN A 426 -19.87 18.33 12.08
C GLN A 426 -18.40 18.13 11.76
N GLY A 427 -17.65 17.65 12.74
CA GLY A 427 -16.24 17.35 12.55
C GLY A 427 -15.44 17.48 13.83
N HIS A 428 -14.15 17.24 13.72
CA HIS A 428 -13.23 17.35 14.83
C HIS A 428 -11.88 17.94 14.38
N GLN A 429 -11.33 18.81 15.23
CA GLN A 429 -9.98 19.31 15.17
C GLN A 429 -9.15 18.55 16.20
N PHE A 430 -8.16 17.80 15.75
CA PHE A 430 -7.24 17.08 16.60
C PHE A 430 -6.13 18.01 17.10
N SER A 431 -5.66 17.78 18.33
CA SER A 431 -4.75 18.67 19.05
C SER A 431 -3.38 18.85 18.39
N ARG A 432 -2.87 17.80 17.71
CA ARG A 432 -1.75 17.75 16.74
C ARG A 432 -1.31 16.28 16.59
N GLY A 433 -0.60 15.94 15.51
CA GLY A 433 0.08 14.65 15.34
C GLY A 433 -0.70 13.54 14.62
N THR A 434 -1.88 13.85 14.05
CA THR A 434 -2.56 12.89 13.18
C THR A 434 -1.98 12.85 11.78
N ASN A 435 -1.42 13.97 11.30
CA ASN A 435 -0.74 14.12 10.02
C ASN A 435 -1.51 13.45 8.86
N PHE A 436 -2.80 13.73 8.76
CA PHE A 436 -3.66 13.18 7.72
C PHE A 436 -3.20 13.64 6.33
N GLN A 437 -3.32 12.75 5.37
CA GLN A 437 -2.86 12.98 3.99
C GLN A 437 -3.99 12.81 2.98
N CYS A 438 -4.79 11.76 3.14
CA CYS A 438 -5.81 11.36 2.19
C CYS A 438 -6.91 10.58 2.91
N PHE A 439 -8.08 10.50 2.28
CA PHE A 439 -9.23 9.79 2.83
C PHE A 439 -10.22 9.35 1.77
N ALA A 440 -11.02 8.34 2.10
CA ALA A 440 -12.09 7.83 1.27
C ALA A 440 -13.27 7.36 2.13
N THR A 441 -14.43 7.22 1.49
CA THR A 441 -15.68 6.83 2.15
C THR A 441 -16.22 5.51 1.64
N THR A 442 -16.83 4.72 2.52
CA THR A 442 -17.63 3.54 2.17
C THR A 442 -18.98 3.97 1.57
N GLY A 443 -19.76 3.01 1.09
CA GLY A 443 -21.15 3.23 0.67
C GLY A 443 -22.08 3.68 1.79
N ASP A 444 -21.78 3.32 3.05
CA ASP A 444 -22.59 3.72 4.22
C ASP A 444 -22.15 5.04 4.88
N GLY A 445 -21.10 5.69 4.37
CA GLY A 445 -20.56 6.96 4.87
C GLY A 445 -19.55 6.85 6.01
N SER A 446 -19.02 5.65 6.27
CA SER A 446 -17.84 5.47 7.12
C SER A 446 -16.58 5.95 6.38
N VAL A 447 -15.58 6.41 7.13
CA VAL A 447 -14.43 7.14 6.57
C VAL A 447 -13.11 6.44 6.92
N ALA A 448 -12.28 6.15 5.93
CA ALA A 448 -10.91 5.71 6.11
C ALA A 448 -9.95 6.87 5.83
N VAL A 449 -9.00 7.11 6.74
CA VAL A 449 -8.04 8.22 6.63
C VAL A 449 -6.62 7.68 6.70
N GLY A 450 -5.82 7.95 5.67
CA GLY A 450 -4.39 7.66 5.61
C GLY A 450 -3.55 8.84 6.11
N SER A 451 -2.45 8.53 6.78
CA SER A 451 -1.55 9.51 7.40
C SER A 451 -0.11 9.45 6.85
N LEU A 452 0.64 10.53 7.07
CA LEU A 452 2.06 10.65 6.70
C LEU A 452 2.94 9.63 7.40
N ASP A 453 2.59 9.20 8.62
CA ASP A 453 3.29 8.16 9.38
C ASP A 453 2.96 6.73 8.93
N GLY A 454 2.22 6.58 7.83
CA GLY A 454 1.84 5.30 7.27
C GLY A 454 0.61 4.65 7.92
N LYS A 455 0.01 5.27 8.94
CA LYS A 455 -1.18 4.73 9.62
C LYS A 455 -2.44 4.93 8.80
N ILE A 456 -3.40 4.02 8.98
CA ILE A 456 -4.76 4.14 8.43
C ILE A 456 -5.78 4.09 9.58
N ARG A 457 -6.59 5.13 9.73
CA ARG A 457 -7.60 5.27 10.80
C ARG A 457 -9.00 5.15 10.23
N LEU A 458 -9.85 4.37 10.90
CA LEU A 458 -11.23 4.10 10.48
C LEU A 458 -12.21 4.82 11.41
N TYR A 459 -13.05 5.68 10.84
CA TYR A 459 -14.08 6.41 11.53
C TYR A 459 -15.46 5.90 11.10
N SER A 460 -16.37 5.77 12.06
CA SER A 460 -17.75 5.38 11.77
C SER A 460 -18.52 6.58 11.21
N LYS A 461 -19.56 6.32 10.40
CA LYS A 461 -20.45 7.37 9.87
C LYS A 461 -21.05 8.31 10.93
N THR A 462 -21.19 7.85 12.17
CA THR A 462 -21.78 8.62 13.28
C THR A 462 -20.78 9.48 14.06
N SER A 463 -19.46 9.31 13.86
CA SER A 463 -18.45 10.04 14.65
C SER A 463 -17.11 10.14 13.94
N MET A 464 -16.67 11.40 13.75
CA MET A 464 -15.35 11.76 13.22
C MET A 464 -14.34 12.11 14.33
N ARG A 465 -14.72 11.98 15.62
CA ARG A 465 -13.85 12.35 16.74
C ARG A 465 -12.88 11.23 17.11
N MET A 466 -13.35 9.98 17.14
CA MET A 466 -12.56 8.83 17.57
C MET A 466 -12.59 7.74 16.51
N ALA A 467 -11.42 7.33 16.06
CA ALA A 467 -11.30 6.17 15.18
C ALA A 467 -11.70 4.90 15.94
N LYS A 468 -12.46 4.03 15.29
CA LYS A 468 -12.82 2.70 15.83
C LYS A 468 -11.64 1.75 15.77
N THR A 469 -10.87 1.82 14.69
CA THR A 469 -9.65 1.03 14.47
C THR A 469 -8.58 1.92 13.85
N ALA A 470 -7.32 1.70 14.24
CA ALA A 470 -6.16 2.40 13.68
C ALA A 470 -5.08 1.38 13.34
N PHE A 471 -4.85 1.14 12.06
CA PHE A 471 -3.81 0.25 11.56
C PHE A 471 -2.44 0.91 11.67
N PRO A 472 -1.40 0.18 12.15
CA PRO A 472 -0.04 0.70 12.23
C PRO A 472 0.57 0.90 10.85
N GLY A 473 1.54 1.81 10.75
CA GLY A 473 2.25 2.06 9.50
C GLY A 473 3.33 1.01 9.22
N LEU A 474 3.48 0.66 7.95
CA LEU A 474 4.54 -0.25 7.46
C LEU A 474 5.82 0.50 7.04
N GLY A 475 6.00 1.74 7.52
CA GLY A 475 7.21 2.51 7.27
C GLY A 475 7.19 3.48 6.08
N SER A 476 6.10 3.53 5.33
CA SER A 476 5.93 4.45 4.20
C SER A 476 4.65 5.28 4.37
N PRO A 477 4.66 6.59 4.02
CA PRO A 477 3.47 7.42 4.04
C PRO A 477 2.32 6.84 3.19
N ILE A 478 1.08 7.01 3.66
CA ILE A 478 -0.09 6.74 2.84
C ILE A 478 -0.44 8.00 2.04
N THR A 479 -0.27 7.94 0.73
CA THR A 479 -0.47 9.06 -0.21
C THR A 479 -1.87 9.09 -0.83
N HIS A 480 -2.53 7.93 -0.90
CA HIS A 480 -3.91 7.78 -1.34
C HIS A 480 -4.57 6.59 -0.62
N VAL A 481 -5.88 6.65 -0.38
CA VAL A 481 -6.68 5.54 0.16
C VAL A 481 -7.93 5.39 -0.68
N ASP A 482 -8.33 4.15 -0.92
CA ASP A 482 -9.66 3.81 -1.41
C ASP A 482 -10.26 2.67 -0.57
N VAL A 483 -11.58 2.53 -0.59
CA VAL A 483 -12.32 1.54 0.21
C VAL A 483 -13.41 0.91 -0.66
N THR A 484 -13.65 -0.38 -0.48
CA THR A 484 -14.79 -1.05 -1.16
C THR A 484 -16.13 -0.46 -0.70
N PHE A 485 -17.15 -0.58 -1.54
CA PHE A 485 -18.48 -0.02 -1.25
C PHE A 485 -19.04 -0.56 0.08
N ASP A 486 -18.83 -1.84 0.36
CA ASP A 486 -19.25 -2.51 1.61
C ASP A 486 -18.33 -2.24 2.81
N GLY A 487 -17.21 -1.55 2.62
CA GLY A 487 -16.23 -1.26 3.67
C GLY A 487 -15.42 -2.46 4.13
N LYS A 488 -15.49 -3.62 3.47
CA LYS A 488 -14.75 -4.84 3.86
C LYS A 488 -13.25 -4.78 3.55
N TRP A 489 -12.85 -3.96 2.58
CA TRP A 489 -11.47 -3.86 2.12
C TRP A 489 -11.00 -2.43 1.96
N ILE A 490 -9.75 -2.19 2.34
CA ILE A 490 -9.07 -0.91 2.19
C ILE A 490 -7.83 -1.10 1.33
N LEU A 491 -7.61 -0.18 0.41
CA LEU A 491 -6.40 -0.09 -0.39
C LEU A 491 -5.65 1.20 -0.03
N GLY A 492 -4.52 1.06 0.64
CA GLY A 492 -3.59 2.16 0.88
C GLY A 492 -2.53 2.23 -0.20
N THR A 493 -2.24 3.41 -0.72
CA THR A 493 -1.17 3.67 -1.69
C THR A 493 0.02 4.29 -0.96
N THR A 494 1.21 3.75 -1.19
CA THR A 494 2.49 4.36 -0.78
C THR A 494 3.30 4.70 -2.03
N ASP A 495 4.52 5.22 -1.89
CA ASP A 495 5.38 5.47 -3.06
C ASP A 495 5.84 4.17 -3.75
N THR A 496 5.96 3.05 -3.04
CA THR A 496 6.67 1.85 -3.55
C THR A 496 5.84 0.57 -3.60
N TYR A 497 4.65 0.58 -2.98
CA TYR A 497 3.71 -0.53 -2.97
C TYR A 497 2.29 -0.05 -2.64
N LEU A 498 1.29 -0.87 -2.94
CA LEU A 498 -0.03 -0.73 -2.34
C LEU A 498 -0.18 -1.73 -1.18
N VAL A 499 -0.97 -1.38 -0.17
CA VAL A 499 -1.30 -2.25 0.96
C VAL A 499 -2.79 -2.52 0.96
N LEU A 500 -3.17 -3.80 0.87
CA LEU A 500 -4.54 -4.28 0.92
C LEU A 500 -4.83 -4.82 2.32
N ILE A 501 -5.83 -4.25 2.98
CA ILE A 501 -6.22 -4.59 4.36
C ILE A 501 -7.66 -5.11 4.36
N CYS A 502 -7.87 -6.27 4.97
CA CYS A 502 -9.20 -6.76 5.34
C CYS A 502 -9.67 -6.05 6.61
N THR A 503 -10.87 -5.47 6.60
CA THR A 503 -11.45 -4.80 7.78
C THR A 503 -12.40 -5.71 8.56
N ILE A 504 -12.66 -6.91 8.06
CA ILE A 504 -13.59 -7.86 8.65
C ILE A 504 -12.95 -8.47 9.90
N PHE A 505 -13.73 -8.58 10.96
CA PHE A 505 -13.36 -9.35 12.15
C PHE A 505 -14.62 -9.95 12.80
N LYS A 506 -14.42 -11.01 13.60
CA LYS A 506 -15.46 -11.59 14.45
C LYS A 506 -15.34 -10.96 15.84
N ASP A 507 -16.43 -10.39 16.34
CA ASP A 507 -16.46 -9.82 17.69
C ASP A 507 -16.54 -10.92 18.77
N LYS A 508 -16.67 -10.51 20.05
CA LYS A 508 -16.77 -11.43 21.19
C LYS A 508 -17.98 -12.36 21.10
N ASP A 509 -19.03 -11.93 20.40
CA ASP A 509 -20.28 -12.68 20.22
C ASP A 509 -20.23 -13.55 18.95
N GLY A 510 -19.09 -13.59 18.26
CA GLY A 510 -18.90 -14.33 17.00
C GLY A 510 -19.54 -13.65 15.78
N LYS A 511 -20.04 -12.41 15.92
CA LYS A 511 -20.68 -11.68 14.83
C LYS A 511 -19.64 -11.01 13.94
N GLU A 512 -19.80 -11.17 12.63
CA GLU A 512 -19.00 -10.46 11.64
C GLU A 512 -19.27 -8.94 11.68
N LYS A 513 -18.21 -8.16 11.85
CA LYS A 513 -18.21 -6.69 11.84
C LYS A 513 -17.05 -6.17 11.01
N THR A 514 -17.13 -4.91 10.61
CA THR A 514 -16.02 -4.19 9.98
C THR A 514 -15.30 -3.32 11.01
N GLY A 515 -14.01 -3.05 10.78
CA GLY A 515 -13.19 -2.16 11.60
C GLY A 515 -13.70 -0.71 11.68
N PHE A 516 -14.67 -0.33 10.84
CA PHE A 516 -15.41 0.93 10.90
C PHE A 516 -16.49 0.95 11.98
N SER A 517 -17.00 -0.23 12.36
CA SER A 517 -18.11 -0.39 13.31
C SER A 517 -17.65 -0.83 14.71
N GLY A 518 -16.42 -1.33 14.83
CA GLY A 518 -15.84 -1.76 16.10
C GLY A 518 -14.32 -1.85 16.04
N ARG A 519 -13.69 -2.02 17.21
CA ARG A 519 -12.25 -2.24 17.34
C ARG A 519 -11.94 -3.69 17.02
N MET A 520 -11.10 -3.93 16.02
CA MET A 520 -10.85 -5.27 15.49
C MET A 520 -10.09 -6.20 16.46
N GLY A 521 -9.30 -5.65 17.39
CA GLY A 521 -8.49 -6.45 18.31
C GLY A 521 -7.37 -7.21 17.58
N ASN A 522 -6.95 -8.36 18.12
CA ASN A 522 -5.77 -9.11 17.69
C ASN A 522 -6.05 -10.25 16.69
N ARG A 523 -7.31 -10.63 16.47
CA ARG A 523 -7.71 -11.70 15.53
C ARG A 523 -7.98 -11.13 14.14
N ILE A 524 -6.93 -10.59 13.54
CA ILE A 524 -7.01 -9.91 12.24
C ILE A 524 -6.04 -10.53 11.25
N ALA A 525 -6.40 -10.43 9.97
CA ALA A 525 -5.54 -10.89 8.90
C ALA A 525 -4.34 -9.95 8.73
N ALA A 526 -3.16 -10.51 8.42
CA ALA A 526 -2.04 -9.72 7.95
C ALA A 526 -2.36 -9.10 6.58
N PRO A 527 -1.92 -7.86 6.29
CA PRO A 527 -2.20 -7.20 5.03
C PRO A 527 -1.41 -7.85 3.90
N ARG A 528 -1.93 -7.72 2.67
CA ARG A 528 -1.22 -8.12 1.46
C ARG A 528 -0.63 -6.90 0.77
N LEU A 529 0.59 -7.02 0.26
CA LEU A 529 1.26 -5.96 -0.49
C LEU A 529 1.07 -6.20 -1.99
N LEU A 530 0.89 -5.14 -2.76
CA LEU A 530 0.86 -5.18 -4.22
C LEU A 530 2.08 -4.41 -4.70
N LYS A 531 2.96 -5.10 -5.42
CA LYS A 531 4.29 -4.59 -5.77
C LYS A 531 4.60 -4.82 -7.24
N LEU A 532 5.38 -3.91 -7.83
CA LEU A 532 6.02 -4.16 -9.10
C LEU A 532 7.19 -5.12 -8.93
N THR A 533 7.50 -5.88 -9.99
CA THR A 533 8.78 -6.57 -10.07
C THR A 533 9.93 -5.54 -10.06
N PRO A 534 11.14 -5.92 -9.62
CA PRO A 534 12.30 -5.03 -9.70
C PRO A 534 12.52 -4.47 -11.11
N LEU A 535 12.29 -5.30 -12.12
CA LEU A 535 12.41 -4.92 -13.53
C LEU A 535 11.40 -3.83 -13.90
N ASP A 536 10.11 -4.06 -13.64
CA ASP A 536 9.08 -3.08 -14.00
C ASP A 536 9.19 -1.80 -13.16
N SER A 537 9.57 -1.90 -11.88
CA SER A 537 9.81 -0.71 -11.05
C SER A 537 10.95 0.16 -11.60
N HIS A 538 12.00 -0.46 -12.13
CA HIS A 538 13.08 0.27 -12.80
C HIS A 538 12.64 0.85 -14.15
N LEU A 539 11.88 0.10 -14.94
CA LEU A 539 11.38 0.55 -16.24
C LEU A 539 10.34 1.68 -16.15
N ALA A 540 9.64 1.80 -15.02
CA ALA A 540 8.75 2.93 -14.75
C ALA A 540 9.48 4.28 -14.69
N GLY A 541 10.83 4.27 -14.63
CA GLY A 541 11.68 5.44 -14.74
C GLY A 541 11.79 6.27 -13.46
N SER A 542 12.19 7.54 -13.60
CA SER A 542 12.42 8.45 -12.46
C SER A 542 11.15 8.79 -11.67
N ASN A 543 9.96 8.60 -12.25
CA ASN A 543 8.67 8.79 -11.58
C ASN A 543 8.01 7.44 -11.22
N ASN A 544 8.80 6.51 -10.66
CA ASN A 544 8.36 5.16 -10.27
C ASN A 544 7.48 5.10 -9.01
N LYS A 545 6.89 6.23 -8.60
CA LYS A 545 6.03 6.30 -7.42
C LYS A 545 4.61 5.86 -7.78
N PHE A 546 4.04 4.98 -6.96
CA PHE A 546 2.62 4.65 -7.03
C PHE A 546 1.74 5.86 -6.71
N ARG A 547 0.67 6.04 -7.49
CA ARG A 547 -0.32 7.10 -7.34
C ARG A 547 -1.73 6.56 -7.60
N GLY A 548 -2.70 7.07 -6.86
CA GLY A 548 -4.12 6.85 -7.14
C GLY A 548 -4.56 5.38 -7.10
N GLY A 549 -4.05 4.57 -6.17
CA GLY A 549 -4.51 3.19 -6.03
C GLY A 549 -6.00 3.14 -5.67
N GLN A 550 -6.81 2.51 -6.52
CA GLN A 550 -8.27 2.49 -6.45
C GLN A 550 -8.85 1.12 -6.80
N PHE A 551 -10.03 0.83 -6.25
CA PHE A 551 -10.86 -0.29 -6.67
C PHE A 551 -11.67 0.07 -7.93
N SER A 552 -12.06 -0.94 -8.71
CA SER A 552 -13.05 -0.77 -9.79
C SER A 552 -14.35 -0.15 -9.25
N TRP A 553 -14.99 0.77 -9.97
CA TRP A 553 -16.01 1.63 -9.35
C TRP A 553 -17.41 0.98 -9.30
N VAL A 554 -17.82 0.61 -8.08
CA VAL A 554 -19.16 0.09 -7.73
C VAL A 554 -19.83 1.05 -6.74
N THR A 555 -21.15 1.25 -6.89
CA THR A 555 -21.95 2.04 -5.93
C THR A 555 -23.24 1.33 -5.49
N GLU A 556 -23.43 0.06 -5.86
CA GLU A 556 -24.61 -0.70 -5.50
C GLU A 556 -24.31 -1.74 -4.41
N ASN A 557 -25.21 -1.83 -3.43
CA ASN A 557 -25.08 -2.82 -2.36
C ASN A 557 -25.23 -4.24 -2.92
N GLY A 558 -24.37 -5.16 -2.48
CA GLY A 558 -24.38 -6.56 -2.92
C GLY A 558 -23.54 -6.83 -4.18
N LYS A 559 -23.06 -5.79 -4.86
CA LYS A 559 -22.03 -5.92 -5.89
C LYS A 559 -20.64 -5.73 -5.30
N GLN A 560 -19.64 -6.33 -5.95
CA GLN A 560 -18.25 -6.30 -5.50
C GLN A 560 -17.34 -5.76 -6.58
N GLU A 561 -16.36 -4.98 -6.14
CA GLU A 561 -15.25 -4.59 -6.97
C GLU A 561 -14.45 -5.81 -7.46
N ARG A 562 -13.92 -5.75 -8.68
CA ARG A 562 -13.22 -6.86 -9.34
C ARG A 562 -11.75 -6.62 -9.60
N HIS A 563 -11.35 -5.35 -9.72
CA HIS A 563 -10.00 -4.98 -10.07
C HIS A 563 -9.47 -3.88 -9.14
N LEU A 564 -8.14 -3.84 -9.03
CA LEU A 564 -7.39 -2.78 -8.39
C LEU A 564 -6.54 -2.14 -9.48
N VAL A 565 -6.50 -0.81 -9.55
CA VAL A 565 -5.63 -0.08 -10.48
C VAL A 565 -4.83 0.97 -9.74
N ALA A 566 -3.58 1.15 -10.14
CA ALA A 566 -2.76 2.27 -9.70
C ALA A 566 -1.86 2.76 -10.84
N THR A 567 -1.48 4.03 -10.77
CA THR A 567 -0.57 4.66 -11.73
C THR A 567 0.86 4.63 -11.21
N VAL A 568 1.82 4.26 -12.05
CA VAL A 568 3.26 4.32 -11.76
C VAL A 568 4.00 4.87 -12.97
N GLY A 569 4.35 6.16 -12.95
CA GLY A 569 5.00 6.81 -14.09
C GLY A 569 4.17 6.69 -15.36
N LYS A 570 4.61 5.85 -16.30
CA LYS A 570 3.94 5.58 -17.59
C LYS A 570 3.03 4.35 -17.59
N PHE A 571 2.88 3.69 -16.44
CA PHE A 571 2.17 2.42 -16.31
C PHE A 571 0.86 2.61 -15.57
N SER A 572 -0.24 2.10 -16.12
CA SER A 572 -1.39 1.70 -15.32
C SER A 572 -1.22 0.23 -14.95
N VAL A 573 -1.13 -0.06 -13.66
CA VAL A 573 -0.89 -1.40 -13.12
C VAL A 573 -2.20 -1.92 -12.58
N ILE A 574 -2.66 -3.05 -13.12
CA ILE A 574 -3.99 -3.61 -12.85
C ILE A 574 -3.84 -4.98 -12.21
N TRP A 575 -4.37 -5.14 -11.00
CA TRP A 575 -4.50 -6.43 -10.34
C TRP A 575 -5.93 -6.92 -10.39
N ASP A 576 -6.09 -8.21 -10.62
CA ASP A 576 -7.36 -8.90 -10.39
C ASP A 576 -7.56 -9.07 -8.89
N PHE A 577 -8.61 -8.44 -8.36
CA PHE A 577 -8.85 -8.41 -6.92
C PHE A 577 -9.21 -9.79 -6.38
N GLN A 578 -9.86 -10.65 -7.17
CA GLN A 578 -10.14 -12.03 -6.77
C GLN A 578 -8.83 -12.83 -6.67
N GLN A 579 -7.94 -12.73 -7.65
CA GLN A 579 -6.64 -13.40 -7.61
C GLN A 579 -5.79 -12.93 -6.43
N VAL A 580 -5.82 -11.63 -6.10
CA VAL A 580 -5.11 -11.09 -4.92
C VAL A 580 -5.63 -11.69 -3.63
N LYS A 581 -6.94 -11.98 -3.50
CA LYS A 581 -7.54 -12.58 -2.29
C LYS A 581 -7.24 -14.08 -2.12
N LYS A 582 -6.93 -14.82 -3.19
CA LYS A 582 -6.67 -16.27 -3.12
C LYS A 582 -5.39 -16.58 -2.33
N SER A 583 -5.52 -17.19 -1.15
CA SER A 583 -4.40 -17.54 -0.27
C SER A 583 -3.40 -18.50 -0.91
N LYS A 584 -3.89 -19.40 -1.77
CA LYS A 584 -3.10 -20.40 -2.50
C LYS A 584 -2.54 -19.89 -3.84
N HIS A 585 -2.56 -18.59 -4.09
CA HIS A 585 -2.00 -18.01 -5.32
C HIS A 585 -0.47 -18.21 -5.39
N GLU A 586 0.07 -18.48 -6.57
CA GLU A 586 1.52 -18.72 -6.80
C GLU A 586 2.41 -17.59 -6.26
N CYS A 587 1.89 -16.36 -6.29
CA CYS A 587 2.55 -15.15 -5.79
C CYS A 587 2.91 -15.27 -4.28
N TYR A 588 2.24 -16.13 -3.51
CA TYR A 588 2.40 -16.25 -2.06
C TYR A 588 3.16 -17.49 -1.58
N GLN A 589 3.37 -18.49 -2.45
CA GLN A 589 3.86 -19.82 -2.05
C GLN A 589 5.20 -19.80 -1.31
N ASN A 590 6.08 -18.86 -1.66
CA ASN A 590 7.45 -18.77 -1.17
C ASN A 590 7.76 -17.39 -0.54
N GLN A 591 6.74 -16.68 -0.07
CA GLN A 591 6.90 -15.37 0.55
C GLN A 591 7.16 -15.53 2.05
N GLU A 592 8.26 -14.96 2.55
CA GLU A 592 8.51 -14.82 3.97
C GLU A 592 8.15 -13.39 4.43
N GLY A 593 7.46 -13.25 5.55
CA GLY A 593 6.87 -11.98 5.98
C GLY A 593 5.56 -11.63 5.27
N LEU A 594 5.28 -10.33 5.06
CA LEU A 594 4.02 -9.90 4.46
C LEU A 594 3.90 -10.38 3.01
N LYS A 595 2.84 -11.14 2.72
CA LYS A 595 2.53 -11.67 1.40
C LYS A 595 2.44 -10.54 0.37
N SER A 596 3.26 -10.61 -0.68
CA SER A 596 3.29 -9.64 -1.77
C SER A 596 2.83 -10.27 -3.09
N CYS A 597 1.93 -9.59 -3.81
CA CYS A 597 1.44 -10.00 -5.12
C CYS A 597 2.08 -9.18 -6.25
N TYR A 598 2.69 -9.90 -7.18
CA TYR A 598 3.34 -9.40 -8.41
C TYR A 598 2.55 -9.77 -9.68
N CYS A 599 1.33 -10.26 -9.50
CA CYS A 599 0.51 -10.85 -10.54
C CYS A 599 -0.44 -9.77 -11.10
N TYR A 600 0.08 -8.91 -11.98
CA TYR A 600 -0.62 -7.76 -12.55
C TYR A 600 -0.51 -7.68 -14.08
N LYS A 601 -1.36 -6.84 -14.68
CA LYS A 601 -1.26 -6.39 -16.08
C LYS A 601 -0.76 -4.95 -16.10
N VAL A 602 0.03 -4.61 -17.11
CA VAL A 602 0.50 -3.22 -17.34
C VAL A 602 -0.13 -2.70 -18.62
N VAL A 603 -0.75 -1.52 -18.54
CA VAL A 603 -1.06 -0.69 -19.71
C VAL A 603 0.00 0.39 -19.78
N LEU A 604 0.81 0.36 -20.83
CA LEU A 604 1.92 1.29 -21.06
C LEU A 604 1.45 2.48 -21.88
N LYS A 605 1.90 3.68 -21.52
CA LYS A 605 1.77 4.89 -22.33
C LYS A 605 3.12 5.49 -22.71
N ASP A 606 3.12 6.32 -23.74
CA ASP A 606 4.32 7.02 -24.20
C ASP A 606 4.74 8.13 -23.23
N GLU A 607 3.77 8.71 -22.54
CA GLU A 607 3.93 9.78 -21.56
C GLU A 607 3.62 9.31 -20.14
N SER A 608 4.01 10.11 -19.14
CA SER A 608 3.60 9.84 -17.77
C SER A 608 2.09 9.99 -17.64
N ILE A 609 1.45 9.01 -17.02
CA ILE A 609 0.02 9.00 -16.79
C ILE A 609 -0.30 9.99 -15.68
N VAL A 610 -1.33 10.80 -15.91
CA VAL A 610 -1.90 11.76 -14.97
C VAL A 610 -2.79 11.03 -13.98
N ASP A 611 -3.73 10.23 -14.49
CA ASP A 611 -4.66 9.44 -13.69
C ASP A 611 -5.14 8.20 -14.46
N SER A 612 -5.54 7.17 -13.73
CA SER A 612 -6.01 5.89 -14.28
C SER A 612 -7.10 5.30 -13.40
N ARG A 613 -8.33 5.23 -13.91
CA ARG A 613 -9.51 4.85 -13.12
C ARG A 613 -10.53 4.09 -13.95
N PHE A 614 -11.15 3.08 -13.34
CA PHE A 614 -12.28 2.38 -13.96
C PHE A 614 -13.52 3.27 -13.98
N MET A 615 -14.24 3.25 -15.11
CA MET A 615 -15.57 3.85 -15.20
C MET A 615 -16.55 3.19 -14.23
N HIS A 616 -17.65 3.87 -13.95
CA HIS A 616 -18.73 3.33 -13.13
C HIS A 616 -19.27 2.02 -13.73
N GLU A 617 -19.55 1.04 -12.89
CA GLU A 617 -20.01 -0.30 -13.27
C GLU A 617 -21.22 -0.33 -14.22
N LYS A 618 -22.05 0.72 -14.26
CA LYS A 618 -23.18 0.83 -15.18
C LYS A 618 -22.76 0.81 -16.66
N PHE A 619 -21.49 1.13 -16.93
CA PHE A 619 -20.90 1.10 -18.26
C PHE A 619 -20.24 -0.25 -18.58
N ALA A 620 -20.29 -1.22 -17.66
CA ALA A 620 -19.93 -2.60 -17.98
C ALA A 620 -20.88 -3.15 -19.06
N MET A 621 -20.32 -3.89 -20.03
CA MET A 621 -21.09 -4.52 -21.09
C MET A 621 -21.61 -5.89 -20.64
N SER A 622 -22.62 -6.42 -21.33
CA SER A 622 -23.08 -7.80 -21.06
C SER A 622 -21.99 -8.84 -21.35
N ASP A 623 -21.13 -8.57 -22.33
CA ASP A 623 -20.04 -9.46 -22.79
C ASP A 623 -18.71 -9.28 -22.02
N SER A 624 -18.53 -8.15 -21.34
CA SER A 624 -17.42 -7.93 -20.42
C SER A 624 -18.02 -7.40 -19.12
N PRO A 625 -17.95 -8.19 -18.02
CA PRO A 625 -18.63 -7.82 -16.79
C PRO A 625 -18.03 -6.56 -16.14
N GLU A 626 -16.99 -5.97 -16.75
CA GLU A 626 -16.23 -4.84 -16.21
C GLU A 626 -16.41 -3.58 -17.04
N ALA A 627 -16.51 -2.47 -16.34
CA ALA A 627 -16.50 -1.16 -16.95
C ALA A 627 -15.10 -0.85 -17.53
N PRO A 628 -15.01 -0.04 -18.61
CA PRO A 628 -13.74 0.33 -19.21
C PRO A 628 -12.80 1.03 -18.21
N LEU A 629 -11.50 0.80 -18.36
CA LEU A 629 -10.46 1.57 -17.69
C LEU A 629 -10.16 2.85 -18.50
N VAL A 630 -10.24 4.01 -17.87
CA VAL A 630 -9.84 5.28 -18.47
C VAL A 630 -8.45 5.66 -18.00
N VAL A 631 -7.56 5.97 -18.94
CA VAL A 631 -6.18 6.39 -18.68
C VAL A 631 -5.97 7.76 -19.31
N ALA A 632 -5.68 8.75 -18.48
CA ALA A 632 -5.37 10.11 -18.90
C ALA A 632 -3.86 10.35 -18.85
N THR A 633 -3.33 10.89 -19.94
CA THR A 633 -1.98 11.48 -20.07
C THR A 633 -2.13 12.99 -20.29
N PRO A 634 -1.07 13.80 -20.19
CA PRO A 634 -1.17 15.23 -20.46
C PRO A 634 -1.80 15.52 -21.83
N MET A 635 -1.47 14.74 -22.86
CA MET A 635 -1.94 15.03 -24.22
C MET A 635 -3.19 14.27 -24.65
N LYS A 636 -3.53 13.17 -23.99
CA LYS A 636 -4.60 12.27 -24.46
C LYS A 636 -5.35 11.62 -23.30
N VAL A 637 -6.64 11.36 -23.51
CA VAL A 637 -7.40 10.39 -22.72
C VAL A 637 -7.65 9.16 -23.57
N SER A 638 -7.56 7.98 -22.94
CA SER A 638 -7.80 6.72 -23.62
C SER A 638 -8.63 5.77 -22.77
N SER A 639 -9.41 4.92 -23.43
CA SER A 639 -10.26 3.93 -22.76
C SER A 639 -9.89 2.52 -23.17
N PHE A 640 -9.91 1.60 -22.22
CA PHE A 640 -9.56 0.20 -22.39
C PHE A 640 -10.68 -0.69 -21.87
N SER A 641 -11.33 -1.43 -22.75
CA SER A 641 -12.19 -2.52 -22.30
C SER A 641 -11.35 -3.74 -21.99
N MET A 642 -11.48 -4.26 -20.76
CA MET A 642 -10.94 -5.57 -20.42
C MET A 642 -11.88 -6.63 -21.00
N SER A 643 -11.67 -7.04 -22.25
CA SER A 643 -12.43 -8.14 -22.81
C SER A 643 -11.95 -9.46 -22.21
N ASN A 644 -12.89 -10.28 -21.74
CA ASN A 644 -12.66 -11.71 -21.49
C ASN A 644 -12.77 -12.52 -22.79
N ARG A 645 -12.62 -11.88 -23.96
CA ARG A 645 -12.89 -12.55 -25.24
C ARG A 645 -11.80 -13.56 -25.58
N HIS A 646 -12.20 -14.80 -25.31
CA HIS A 646 -11.98 -16.08 -25.98
C HIS A 646 -10.59 -16.75 -25.91
#